data_AF-A0A537P168-F1
#
_entry.id   AF-A0A537P168-F1
#
_cell.length_a   1.000
_cell.length_b   1.000
_cell.length_c   1.000
_cell.angle_alpha   90.00
_cell.angle_beta   90.00
_cell.angle_gamma   90.00
#
_symmetry.space_group_name_H-M   'P 1'
#
loop_
_entity.id
_entity.type
_entity.pdbx_description
1 polymer ?
#
loop_
_entity_poly.entity_id
_entity_poly.type
_entity_poly.pdbx_seq_one_letter_code
_entity_poly.pdbx_strand_id
1 'polypeptide(L)'
;MPSFARNCRSSCSSSVFSGRWKGGAACSGSKPVASIIAAGSTGSIPAAAELLKSIAALPNGAVVLPGLDQTMSEESWQHVSPQHPQFGLKRLLESWHQTRKDVALLPGIDGAPRLSARRWLTSEIMRPTASAGTWREALLAGRVEIAHGMERVSLVETRDHHQEAQAIALVMREVLETPEKTAALVTPDRDLARRVISTLKRWGVEIDDSAGEPLIRRPLGSLLACLIDYRLSGFAIHEFAKLLHHPLAIFGQATEIARKAASLIDLALLRDGCDRLEPQLLSDALLKARAEAETNVHAHMALKRLGDAEWELARDHCVKVSAALIPLVQRDADADTLSRHAACFTTCLAAIADEAADPQASEALDQLVQSMATAERFLPHCGLERALLFLAAWLRRLPVRLPVHHPRLAILGLLEARLINPHVVIMGGLTEGSWPAQPDPGPWINRPMRDTLGLIPPERSIGLTAHDFQQGFGAPELVLTWSKRVKDQPAVASRWILRLKMILEAIGTPYEGETRWQNWARSFDEAKGDRRVAMPRPKPPVAARPRSLSITQVEKLMRDPYRIYAEKVLRLQPLAPIGAVADPGLKGSLIHDAFNRFSLAHPVSLPEDAEGELRRIGREVFAPYFSDADVAGFWWPRFERIVPWFIAEERILRQGLALIHAEVAGAHHFDGFTLTGRADRIDVLASGKARLIDYKTGRIPTGAQVKAGLAPQLTLEAALVAEAGFTGVPAIETDELLYIKLSGGAPPGLLQPITDIDVMAKAREHLEKFKALMRAYDDAAHGYLPRAAMEKEQDTSPFDHLSRWREWSLAEEGA
;
A
#
# COMPACT_ATOMS: atom_id res chain seq x y z
N MET A 1 35.18 -30.97 -34.08
CA MET A 1 35.59 -31.15 -32.66
C MET A 1 34.39 -31.01 -31.70
N PRO A 2 33.41 -31.94 -31.68
CA PRO A 2 32.18 -31.78 -30.89
C PRO A 2 32.21 -32.47 -29.50
N SER A 3 33.32 -33.07 -29.07
CA SER A 3 33.34 -33.88 -27.83
C SER A 3 33.76 -33.14 -26.56
N PHE A 4 34.26 -31.90 -26.63
CA PHE A 4 34.77 -31.18 -25.45
C PHE A 4 33.66 -30.53 -24.60
N ALA A 5 32.46 -30.29 -25.15
CA ALA A 5 31.41 -29.53 -24.47
C ALA A 5 30.50 -30.38 -23.55
N ARG A 6 30.54 -31.72 -23.62
CA ARG A 6 29.66 -32.58 -22.81
C ARG A 6 30.23 -33.02 -21.45
N ASN A 7 31.55 -32.99 -21.26
CA ASN A 7 32.19 -33.52 -20.04
C ASN A 7 32.46 -32.51 -18.92
N CYS A 8 32.19 -31.21 -19.09
CA CYS A 8 32.42 -30.21 -18.03
C CYS A 8 31.23 -30.01 -17.06
N ARG A 9 30.12 -30.73 -17.21
CA ARG A 9 28.93 -30.55 -16.34
C ARG A 9 28.96 -31.34 -15.04
N SER A 10 29.92 -32.24 -14.80
CA SER A 10 29.88 -33.15 -13.64
C SER A 10 31.13 -33.18 -12.75
N SER A 11 32.08 -32.24 -12.88
CA SER A 11 33.32 -32.28 -12.06
C SER A 11 33.87 -30.94 -11.57
N CYS A 12 33.12 -29.84 -11.65
CA CYS A 12 33.50 -28.58 -11.01
C CYS A 12 32.81 -28.42 -9.63
N SER A 13 32.97 -29.43 -8.77
CA SER A 13 32.84 -29.25 -7.33
C SER A 13 34.21 -28.88 -6.76
N SER A 14 34.35 -27.61 -6.37
CA SER A 14 35.10 -27.19 -5.16
C SER A 14 36.14 -28.17 -4.63
N SER A 15 37.25 -28.34 -5.35
CA SER A 15 38.44 -28.97 -4.80
C SER A 15 39.68 -28.41 -5.48
N VAL A 16 40.66 -28.05 -4.64
CA VAL A 16 42.00 -27.53 -4.97
C VAL A 16 42.09 -26.03 -5.30
N PHE A 17 41.72 -25.16 -4.36
CA PHE A 17 42.36 -23.84 -4.20
C PHE A 17 42.35 -23.39 -2.73
N SER A 18 42.94 -24.20 -1.84
CA SER A 18 43.21 -23.83 -0.44
C SER A 18 44.67 -23.40 -0.19
N GLY A 19 45.49 -23.32 -1.24
CA GLY A 19 46.83 -22.74 -1.14
C GLY A 19 46.76 -21.22 -1.16
N ARG A 20 47.06 -20.56 -0.02
CA ARG A 20 47.29 -19.11 0.04
C ARG A 20 48.33 -18.71 -1.01
N TRP A 21 47.88 -18.13 -2.13
CA TRP A 21 48.73 -17.33 -3.00
C TRP A 21 49.10 -16.05 -2.24
N LYS A 22 50.18 -16.11 -1.45
CA LYS A 22 50.79 -14.90 -0.88
C LYS A 22 51.44 -14.14 -2.03
N GLY A 23 50.95 -12.92 -2.28
CA GLY A 23 51.54 -12.02 -3.26
C GLY A 23 53.04 -11.82 -3.02
N GLY A 24 53.78 -11.69 -4.12
CA GLY A 24 55.13 -11.10 -4.14
C GLY A 24 56.33 -12.05 -4.00
N ALA A 25 56.15 -13.35 -3.74
CA ALA A 25 57.28 -14.28 -3.77
C ALA A 25 57.37 -14.96 -5.14
N ALA A 26 58.49 -14.75 -5.84
CA ALA A 26 58.86 -15.53 -7.01
C ALA A 26 58.74 -17.03 -6.68
N CYS A 27 57.75 -17.71 -7.27
CA CYS A 27 57.73 -19.16 -7.27
C CYS A 27 58.90 -19.63 -8.13
N SER A 28 60.03 -19.92 -7.48
CA SER A 28 61.16 -20.66 -8.06
C SER A 28 60.90 -22.18 -8.13
N GLY A 29 59.65 -22.63 -7.96
CA GLY A 29 59.21 -24.00 -8.21
C GLY A 29 58.57 -24.11 -9.59
N SER A 30 59.07 -25.06 -10.40
CA SER A 30 58.64 -25.46 -11.75
C SER A 30 57.40 -24.75 -12.31
N LYS A 31 57.57 -23.99 -13.41
CA LYS A 31 56.46 -23.41 -14.17
C LYS A 31 55.42 -24.51 -14.50
N PRO A 32 54.11 -24.24 -14.35
CA PRO A 32 53.06 -25.22 -14.66
C PRO A 32 53.23 -25.74 -16.09
N VAL A 33 53.24 -27.07 -16.26
CA VAL A 33 53.31 -27.72 -17.59
C VAL A 33 51.93 -27.70 -18.27
N ALA A 34 50.86 -27.75 -17.49
CA ALA A 34 49.48 -27.69 -17.98
C ALA A 34 49.11 -26.30 -18.52
N SER A 35 48.23 -26.25 -19.51
CA SER A 35 47.70 -24.99 -20.03
C SER A 35 46.84 -24.27 -18.99
N ILE A 36 47.09 -22.97 -18.80
CA ILE A 36 46.33 -22.11 -17.88
C ILE A 36 45.67 -21.00 -18.70
N ILE A 37 44.34 -20.98 -18.71
CA ILE A 37 43.56 -20.01 -19.49
C ILE A 37 42.70 -19.20 -18.54
N ALA A 38 42.79 -17.87 -18.62
CA ALA A 38 41.85 -16.97 -17.99
C ALA A 38 40.97 -16.29 -19.05
N ALA A 39 39.66 -16.50 -18.99
CA ALA A 39 38.72 -15.96 -19.97
C ALA A 39 37.61 -15.15 -19.30
N GLY A 40 37.17 -14.07 -19.96
CA GLY A 40 36.00 -13.29 -19.55
C GLY A 40 36.24 -12.26 -18.42
N SER A 41 37.48 -12.12 -17.95
CA SER A 41 37.84 -11.09 -16.97
C SER A 41 38.32 -9.82 -17.66
N THR A 42 37.88 -8.67 -17.16
CA THR A 42 38.32 -7.33 -17.60
C THR A 42 39.43 -6.75 -16.71
N GLY A 43 40.00 -7.55 -15.80
CA GLY A 43 41.09 -7.11 -14.92
C GLY A 43 40.69 -5.99 -13.95
N SER A 44 39.44 -6.00 -13.48
CA SER A 44 38.86 -4.80 -12.86
C SER A 44 39.46 -4.39 -11.51
N ILE A 45 40.09 -5.33 -10.80
CA ILE A 45 40.72 -5.15 -9.49
C ILE A 45 42.24 -5.40 -9.68
N PRO A 46 43.14 -4.63 -9.02
CA PRO A 46 44.59 -4.76 -9.22
C PRO A 46 45.12 -6.19 -9.07
N ALA A 47 44.66 -6.93 -8.05
CA ALA A 47 45.06 -8.31 -7.84
C ALA A 47 44.66 -9.23 -9.01
N ALA A 48 43.48 -9.02 -9.62
CA ALA A 48 43.05 -9.77 -10.78
C ALA A 48 43.87 -9.40 -12.02
N ALA A 49 44.19 -8.12 -12.21
CA ALA A 49 45.04 -7.66 -13.32
C ALA A 49 46.46 -8.28 -13.25
N GLU A 50 47.06 -8.34 -12.06
CA GLU A 50 48.36 -8.97 -11.83
C GLU A 50 48.32 -10.49 -12.06
N LEU A 51 47.23 -11.15 -11.64
CA LEU A 51 47.02 -12.56 -11.94
C LEU A 51 46.92 -12.81 -13.45
N LEU A 52 46.12 -12.01 -14.16
CA LEU A 52 45.98 -12.11 -15.61
C LEU A 52 47.33 -11.88 -16.32
N LYS A 53 48.13 -10.90 -15.87
CA LYS A 53 49.48 -10.64 -16.38
C LYS A 53 50.39 -11.85 -16.20
N SER A 54 50.35 -12.44 -15.01
CA SER A 54 51.14 -13.62 -14.67
C SER A 54 50.76 -14.82 -15.55
N ILE A 55 49.46 -15.03 -15.79
CA ILE A 55 48.95 -16.08 -16.67
C ILE A 55 49.40 -15.83 -18.11
N ALA A 56 49.27 -14.60 -18.63
CA ALA A 56 49.67 -14.25 -19.99
C ALA A 56 51.18 -14.46 -20.25
N ALA A 57 52.03 -14.39 -19.21
CA ALA A 57 53.47 -14.59 -19.32
C ALA A 57 53.92 -16.06 -19.22
N LEU A 58 53.01 -17.01 -18.96
CA LEU A 58 53.34 -18.43 -18.91
C LEU A 58 53.52 -19.00 -20.32
N PRO A 59 54.46 -19.96 -20.55
CA PRO A 59 54.65 -20.58 -21.86
C PRO A 59 53.39 -21.24 -22.45
N ASN A 60 52.55 -21.82 -21.57
CA ASN A 60 51.26 -22.43 -21.93
C ASN A 60 50.08 -21.62 -21.36
N GLY A 61 50.26 -20.32 -21.17
CA GLY A 61 49.25 -19.42 -20.61
C GLY A 61 48.51 -18.64 -21.69
N ALA A 62 47.22 -18.38 -21.47
CA ALA A 62 46.43 -17.51 -22.34
C ALA A 62 45.43 -16.66 -21.55
N VAL A 63 45.23 -15.40 -22.00
CA VAL A 63 44.18 -14.52 -21.50
C VAL A 63 43.24 -14.14 -22.63
N VAL A 64 41.94 -14.38 -22.45
CA VAL A 64 40.89 -14.03 -23.41
C VAL A 64 40.11 -12.83 -22.89
N LEU A 65 40.31 -11.67 -23.52
CA LEU A 65 39.67 -10.41 -23.16
C LEU A 65 38.28 -10.30 -23.81
N PRO A 66 37.21 -10.08 -23.02
CA PRO A 66 35.86 -9.98 -23.57
C PRO A 66 35.61 -8.61 -24.21
N GLY A 67 35.34 -8.58 -25.52
CA GLY A 67 34.85 -7.38 -26.20
C GLY A 67 35.87 -6.25 -26.35
N LEU A 68 37.16 -6.56 -26.52
CA LEU A 68 38.17 -5.55 -26.87
C LEU A 68 37.87 -4.96 -28.26
N ASP A 69 37.76 -3.65 -28.33
CA ASP A 69 37.47 -2.95 -29.58
C ASP A 69 38.74 -2.72 -30.42
N GLN A 70 38.84 -3.48 -31.51
CA GLN A 70 39.91 -3.35 -32.50
C GLN A 70 39.55 -2.41 -33.66
N THR A 71 38.29 -1.95 -33.75
CA THR A 71 37.77 -1.15 -34.87
C THR A 71 37.80 0.35 -34.62
N MET A 72 37.77 0.76 -33.35
CA MET A 72 37.80 2.17 -32.94
C MET A 72 39.00 2.93 -33.50
N SER A 73 38.83 4.18 -33.91
CA SER A 73 39.97 5.02 -34.35
C SER A 73 40.96 5.29 -33.21
N GLU A 74 42.23 5.52 -33.55
CA GLU A 74 43.24 5.82 -32.52
C GLU A 74 42.93 7.12 -31.76
N GLU A 75 42.44 8.14 -32.46
CA GLU A 75 41.94 9.38 -31.84
C GLU A 75 40.86 9.10 -30.78
N SER A 76 39.85 8.29 -31.12
CA SER A 76 38.80 7.90 -30.18
C SER A 76 39.35 7.08 -29.02
N TRP A 77 40.29 6.17 -29.28
CA TRP A 77 40.94 5.35 -28.25
C TRP A 77 41.67 6.20 -27.21
N GLN A 78 42.31 7.30 -27.62
CA GLN A 78 42.96 8.23 -26.68
C GLN A 78 41.96 8.92 -25.76
N HIS A 79 40.75 9.20 -26.23
CA HIS A 79 39.67 9.84 -25.47
C HIS A 79 38.76 8.90 -24.67
N VAL A 80 39.09 7.61 -24.57
CA VAL A 80 38.38 6.64 -23.71
C VAL A 80 38.40 7.10 -22.25
N SER A 81 37.24 7.54 -21.75
CA SER A 81 37.04 8.01 -20.38
C SER A 81 36.58 6.88 -19.45
N PRO A 82 36.56 7.07 -18.12
CA PRO A 82 36.04 6.05 -17.18
C PRO A 82 34.61 5.57 -17.46
N GLN A 83 33.79 6.39 -18.11
CA GLN A 83 32.40 6.07 -18.48
C GLN A 83 32.30 5.18 -19.74
N HIS A 84 33.42 4.94 -20.43
CA HIS A 84 33.46 4.23 -21.69
C HIS A 84 33.66 2.72 -21.49
N PRO A 85 33.03 1.83 -22.29
CA PRO A 85 33.14 0.37 -22.14
C PRO A 85 34.57 -0.17 -22.20
N GLN A 86 35.43 0.46 -23.00
CA GLN A 86 36.81 0.02 -23.21
C GLN A 86 37.80 0.49 -22.13
N PHE A 87 37.39 1.33 -21.17
CA PHE A 87 38.30 1.92 -20.19
C PHE A 87 39.06 0.88 -19.34
N GLY A 88 38.36 -0.15 -18.88
CA GLY A 88 38.98 -1.22 -18.09
C GLY A 88 40.04 -1.99 -18.87
N LEU A 89 39.74 -2.34 -20.12
CA LEU A 89 40.64 -3.06 -21.00
C LEU A 89 41.83 -2.18 -21.43
N LYS A 90 41.60 -0.90 -21.71
CA LYS A 90 42.67 0.08 -22.00
C LYS A 90 43.68 0.14 -20.84
N ARG A 91 43.21 0.34 -19.61
CA ARG A 91 44.08 0.36 -18.42
C ARG A 91 44.83 -0.94 -18.20
N LEU A 92 44.18 -2.08 -18.46
CA LEU A 92 44.81 -3.39 -18.34
C LEU A 92 45.98 -3.52 -19.33
N LEU A 93 45.76 -3.20 -20.60
CA LEU A 93 46.79 -3.25 -21.64
C LEU A 93 47.94 -2.25 -21.36
N GLU A 94 47.61 -1.02 -20.93
CA GLU A 94 48.61 -0.02 -20.52
C GLU A 94 49.49 -0.53 -19.37
N SER A 95 48.92 -1.21 -18.38
CA SER A 95 49.68 -1.80 -17.27
C SER A 95 50.60 -2.96 -17.68
N TRP A 96 50.37 -3.52 -18.87
CA TRP A 96 51.18 -4.58 -19.46
C TRP A 96 52.16 -4.05 -20.51
N HIS A 97 52.13 -2.74 -20.79
CA HIS A 97 52.85 -2.11 -21.90
C HIS A 97 52.51 -2.75 -23.26
N GLN A 98 51.25 -3.16 -23.42
CA GLN A 98 50.72 -3.73 -24.67
C GLN A 98 49.75 -2.75 -25.31
N THR A 99 49.59 -2.86 -26.62
CA THR A 99 48.58 -2.15 -27.40
C THR A 99 47.46 -3.12 -27.79
N ARG A 100 46.33 -2.55 -28.21
CA ARG A 100 45.19 -3.31 -28.75
C ARG A 100 45.52 -4.11 -30.03
N LYS A 101 46.60 -3.74 -30.74
CA LYS A 101 47.09 -4.47 -31.92
C LYS A 101 47.86 -5.74 -31.56
N ASP A 102 48.39 -5.81 -30.34
CA ASP A 102 49.14 -6.97 -29.84
C ASP A 102 48.21 -8.10 -29.39
N VAL A 103 46.90 -7.84 -29.32
CA VAL A 103 45.88 -8.81 -28.97
C VAL A 103 45.31 -9.43 -30.25
N ALA A 104 45.52 -10.74 -30.43
CA ALA A 104 44.93 -11.47 -31.56
C ALA A 104 43.42 -11.70 -31.36
N LEU A 105 42.66 -11.75 -32.45
CA LEU A 105 41.31 -12.27 -32.43
C LEU A 105 41.35 -13.77 -32.10
N LEU A 106 40.39 -14.22 -31.28
CA LEU A 106 40.25 -15.63 -30.95
C LEU A 106 40.00 -16.43 -32.25
N PRO A 107 40.69 -17.55 -32.49
CA PRO A 107 40.43 -18.34 -33.70
C PRO A 107 38.98 -18.82 -33.77
N GLY A 108 38.33 -18.67 -34.93
CA GLY A 108 36.96 -19.16 -35.19
C GLY A 108 35.83 -18.16 -34.94
N ILE A 109 36.13 -16.90 -34.57
CA ILE A 109 35.15 -15.78 -34.57
C ILE A 109 35.19 -14.93 -35.85
N ASP A 110 36.06 -15.30 -36.79
CA ASP A 110 36.18 -14.67 -38.11
C ASP A 110 35.13 -15.31 -39.04
N GLY A 111 34.15 -14.54 -39.51
CA GLY A 111 33.32 -15.00 -40.64
C GLY A 111 31.82 -14.76 -40.60
N ALA A 112 31.26 -14.11 -39.57
CA ALA A 112 29.85 -13.66 -39.62
C ALA A 112 29.79 -12.15 -39.87
N PRO A 113 29.49 -11.68 -41.10
CA PRO A 113 29.39 -10.25 -41.44
C PRO A 113 28.58 -9.45 -40.44
N ARG A 114 27.49 -10.04 -39.94
CA ARG A 114 26.61 -9.46 -38.92
C ARG A 114 27.27 -9.21 -37.57
N LEU A 115 28.12 -10.12 -37.08
CA LEU A 115 28.82 -9.90 -35.80
C LEU A 115 29.87 -8.80 -35.92
N SER A 116 30.55 -8.72 -37.06
CA SER A 116 31.49 -7.64 -37.35
C SER A 116 30.78 -6.29 -37.47
N ALA A 117 29.65 -6.25 -38.17
CA ALA A 117 28.80 -5.06 -38.31
C ALA A 117 28.28 -4.56 -36.95
N ARG A 118 27.86 -5.46 -36.05
CA ARG A 118 27.43 -5.12 -34.68
C ARG A 118 28.56 -4.60 -33.80
N ARG A 119 29.75 -5.19 -33.90
CA ARG A 119 30.95 -4.68 -33.20
C ARG A 119 31.24 -3.24 -33.63
N TRP A 120 31.19 -2.97 -34.92
CA TRP A 120 31.37 -1.61 -35.46
C TRP A 120 30.27 -0.66 -35.00
N LEU A 121 28.99 -1.02 -35.16
CA LEU A 121 27.85 -0.18 -34.77
C LEU A 121 27.87 0.16 -33.28
N THR A 122 28.16 -0.82 -32.41
CA THR A 122 28.27 -0.59 -30.97
C THR A 122 29.47 0.28 -30.60
N SER A 123 30.60 0.16 -31.31
CA SER A 123 31.73 1.10 -31.19
C SER A 123 31.29 2.54 -31.46
N GLU A 124 30.51 2.75 -32.52
CA GLU A 124 30.00 4.07 -32.90
C GLU A 124 28.92 4.62 -31.96
N ILE A 125 28.04 3.78 -31.40
CA ILE A 125 27.13 4.17 -30.31
C ILE A 125 27.95 4.68 -29.11
N MET A 126 29.08 4.04 -28.82
CA MET A 126 29.91 4.34 -27.67
C MET A 126 30.99 5.41 -27.93
N ARG A 127 31.08 5.95 -29.16
CA ARG A 127 32.11 6.91 -29.56
C ARG A 127 32.26 8.05 -28.53
N PRO A 128 33.50 8.34 -28.08
CA PRO A 128 33.75 9.46 -27.17
C PRO A 128 33.32 10.79 -27.78
N THR A 129 32.74 11.68 -26.96
CA THR A 129 32.25 12.99 -27.44
C THR A 129 33.36 13.85 -28.04
N ALA A 130 34.59 13.72 -27.55
CA ALA A 130 35.74 14.48 -28.05
C ALA A 130 36.07 14.18 -29.52
N SER A 131 35.76 12.98 -30.03
CA SER A 131 35.98 12.58 -31.43
C SER A 131 34.70 12.61 -32.28
N ALA A 132 33.68 13.36 -31.83
CA ALA A 132 32.39 13.46 -32.53
C ALA A 132 32.46 14.29 -33.83
N GLY A 133 33.52 15.08 -34.05
CA GLY A 133 33.65 15.97 -35.21
C GLY A 133 33.59 15.25 -36.57
N THR A 134 34.12 14.03 -36.64
CA THR A 134 34.13 13.18 -37.86
C THR A 134 33.01 12.13 -37.87
N TRP A 135 32.09 12.17 -36.89
CA TRP A 135 31.13 11.10 -36.68
C TRP A 135 30.16 10.96 -37.86
N ARG A 136 29.63 12.08 -38.37
CA ARG A 136 28.70 12.07 -39.50
C ARG A 136 29.29 11.41 -40.75
N GLU A 137 30.53 11.72 -41.08
CA GLU A 137 31.22 11.13 -42.23
C GLU A 137 31.42 9.62 -42.05
N ALA A 138 31.85 9.20 -40.85
CA ALA A 138 31.99 7.78 -40.51
C ALA A 138 30.66 7.02 -40.59
N LEU A 139 29.55 7.61 -40.13
CA LEU A 139 28.21 7.00 -40.21
C LEU A 139 27.72 6.90 -41.66
N LEU A 140 27.99 7.90 -42.49
CA LEU A 140 27.62 7.87 -43.91
C LEU A 140 28.43 6.81 -44.68
N ALA A 141 29.72 6.67 -44.37
CA ALA A 141 30.56 5.62 -44.94
C ALA A 141 30.14 4.22 -44.47
N GLY A 142 29.74 4.09 -43.19
CA GLY A 142 29.35 2.82 -42.57
C GLY A 142 27.88 2.44 -42.72
N ARG A 143 27.16 2.96 -43.72
CA ARG A 143 25.71 2.70 -43.91
C ARG A 143 25.38 1.21 -43.99
N VAL A 144 26.22 0.44 -44.66
CA VAL A 144 26.04 -1.01 -44.86
C VAL A 144 26.24 -1.76 -43.53
N GLU A 145 27.23 -1.36 -42.74
CA GLU A 145 27.53 -1.88 -41.41
C GLU A 145 26.39 -1.57 -40.44
N ILE A 146 25.78 -0.39 -40.51
CA ILE A 146 24.62 -0.04 -39.68
C ILE A 146 23.43 -0.94 -40.02
N ALA A 147 23.13 -1.11 -41.31
CA ALA A 147 22.02 -1.96 -41.76
C ALA A 147 22.21 -3.43 -41.30
N HIS A 148 23.38 -4.02 -41.55
CA HIS A 148 23.70 -5.38 -41.09
C HIS A 148 23.75 -5.47 -39.55
N GLY A 149 24.19 -4.41 -38.87
CA GLY A 149 24.23 -4.33 -37.41
C GLY A 149 22.85 -4.42 -36.77
N MET A 150 21.85 -3.82 -37.43
CA MET A 150 20.45 -3.80 -37.00
C MET A 150 19.64 -5.04 -37.40
N GLU A 151 20.22 -5.99 -38.13
CA GLU A 151 19.53 -7.25 -38.43
C GLU A 151 19.10 -7.97 -37.15
N ARG A 152 17.80 -8.31 -37.07
CA ARG A 152 17.13 -8.89 -35.91
C ARG A 152 17.38 -8.11 -34.61
N VAL A 153 17.40 -6.79 -34.70
CA VAL A 153 17.34 -5.87 -33.57
C VAL A 153 16.00 -5.15 -33.58
N SER A 154 15.21 -5.32 -32.53
CA SER A 154 13.92 -4.66 -32.36
C SER A 154 14.01 -3.56 -31.31
N LEU A 155 13.56 -2.35 -31.64
CA LEU A 155 13.37 -1.27 -30.66
C LEU A 155 11.90 -1.16 -30.27
N VAL A 156 11.61 -1.23 -28.97
CA VAL A 156 10.25 -1.18 -28.42
C VAL A 156 10.14 -0.06 -27.39
N GLU A 157 9.52 1.05 -27.79
CA GLU A 157 9.15 2.14 -26.90
C GLU A 157 7.73 1.94 -26.38
N THR A 158 7.56 1.92 -25.06
CA THR A 158 6.24 1.72 -24.43
C THR A 158 5.78 2.97 -23.67
N ARG A 159 4.49 3.04 -23.35
CA ARG A 159 3.92 4.18 -22.62
C ARG A 159 4.44 4.26 -21.18
N ASP A 160 4.52 3.12 -20.50
CA ASP A 160 4.82 3.00 -19.07
C ASP A 160 5.43 1.62 -18.74
N HIS A 161 5.99 1.48 -17.53
CA HIS A 161 6.58 0.22 -17.06
C HIS A 161 5.62 -0.98 -17.04
N HIS A 162 4.30 -0.76 -16.98
CA HIS A 162 3.34 -1.88 -17.03
C HIS A 162 3.30 -2.45 -18.44
N GLN A 163 3.15 -1.59 -19.44
CA GLN A 163 3.12 -1.97 -20.85
C GLN A 163 4.48 -2.53 -21.32
N GLU A 164 5.60 -2.02 -20.78
CA GLU A 164 6.92 -2.58 -21.02
C GLU A 164 7.02 -4.03 -20.54
N ALA A 165 6.60 -4.30 -19.30
CA ALA A 165 6.60 -5.66 -18.75
C ALA A 165 5.73 -6.63 -19.55
N GLN A 166 4.57 -6.16 -20.04
CA GLN A 166 3.70 -6.95 -20.91
C GLN A 166 4.35 -7.27 -22.25
N ALA A 167 4.98 -6.28 -22.89
CA ALA A 167 5.69 -6.49 -24.15
C ALA A 167 6.83 -7.50 -23.99
N ILE A 168 7.64 -7.38 -22.93
CA ILE A 168 8.72 -8.35 -22.64
C ILE A 168 8.15 -9.74 -22.38
N ALA A 169 7.09 -9.87 -21.57
CA ALA A 169 6.47 -11.15 -21.29
C ALA A 169 5.90 -11.81 -22.55
N LEU A 170 5.37 -11.02 -23.49
CA LEU A 170 4.91 -11.51 -24.79
C LEU A 170 6.05 -12.03 -25.66
N VAL A 171 7.19 -11.33 -25.72
CA VAL A 171 8.39 -11.81 -26.42
C VAL A 171 8.85 -13.14 -25.82
N MET A 172 8.94 -13.22 -24.49
CA MET A 172 9.35 -14.45 -23.79
C MET A 172 8.35 -15.59 -24.03
N ARG A 173 7.05 -15.28 -24.08
CA ARG A 173 5.99 -16.27 -24.36
C ARG A 173 6.04 -16.76 -25.81
N GLU A 174 6.27 -15.88 -26.78
CA GLU A 174 6.41 -16.24 -28.20
C GLU A 174 7.59 -17.20 -28.39
N VAL A 175 8.71 -16.99 -27.68
CA VAL A 175 9.87 -17.89 -27.76
C VAL A 175 9.53 -19.33 -27.38
N LEU A 176 8.57 -19.55 -26.46
CA LEU A 176 8.16 -20.89 -26.07
C LEU A 176 7.43 -21.65 -27.19
N GLU A 177 6.86 -20.96 -28.19
CA GLU A 177 6.17 -21.56 -29.34
C GLU A 177 7.15 -22.28 -30.30
N THR A 178 8.42 -21.86 -30.32
CA THR A 178 9.46 -22.56 -31.10
C THR A 178 10.19 -23.56 -30.20
N PRO A 179 10.16 -24.87 -30.51
CA PRO A 179 10.96 -25.85 -29.77
C PRO A 179 12.45 -25.45 -29.73
N GLU A 180 13.13 -25.74 -28.62
CA GLU A 180 14.57 -25.45 -28.39
C GLU A 180 14.99 -23.98 -28.33
N LYS A 181 14.15 -23.03 -28.77
CA LYS A 181 14.45 -21.60 -28.67
C LYS A 181 14.45 -21.17 -27.20
N THR A 182 15.41 -20.31 -26.83
CA THR A 182 15.62 -19.82 -25.47
C THR A 182 15.66 -18.29 -25.44
N ALA A 183 15.24 -17.69 -24.34
CA ALA A 183 15.30 -16.24 -24.14
C ALA A 183 15.82 -15.86 -22.76
N ALA A 184 16.48 -14.70 -22.67
CA ALA A 184 16.74 -14.07 -21.38
C ALA A 184 16.36 -12.59 -21.39
N LEU A 185 15.65 -12.16 -20.34
CA LEU A 185 15.54 -10.75 -19.99
C LEU A 185 16.78 -10.35 -19.20
N VAL A 186 17.50 -9.36 -19.71
CA VAL A 186 18.63 -8.70 -19.05
C VAL A 186 18.18 -7.31 -18.63
N THR A 187 18.14 -7.04 -17.34
CA THR A 187 17.74 -5.74 -16.79
C THR A 187 18.46 -5.52 -15.47
N PRO A 188 18.83 -4.30 -15.04
CA PRO A 188 19.16 -3.96 -13.67
C PRO A 188 17.90 -3.57 -12.88
N ASP A 189 16.78 -3.26 -13.56
CA ASP A 189 15.52 -2.87 -12.95
C ASP A 189 14.75 -4.08 -12.41
N ARG A 190 14.80 -4.24 -11.08
CA ARG A 190 14.09 -5.30 -10.34
C ARG A 190 12.58 -5.09 -10.29
N ASP A 191 12.09 -3.86 -10.40
CA ASP A 191 10.66 -3.60 -10.46
C ASP A 191 10.10 -4.08 -11.81
N LEU A 192 10.83 -3.87 -12.91
CA LEU A 192 10.50 -4.40 -14.23
C LEU A 192 10.53 -5.94 -14.25
N ALA A 193 11.62 -6.55 -13.76
CA ALA A 193 11.76 -8.02 -13.67
C ALA A 193 10.55 -8.67 -12.96
N ARG A 194 10.16 -8.15 -11.80
CA ARG A 194 9.01 -8.66 -11.04
C ARG A 194 7.68 -8.52 -11.78
N ARG A 195 7.47 -7.41 -12.50
CA ARG A 195 6.26 -7.22 -13.32
C ARG A 195 6.20 -8.22 -14.47
N VAL A 196 7.36 -8.53 -15.08
CA VAL A 196 7.45 -9.57 -16.12
C VAL A 196 7.10 -10.94 -15.54
N ILE A 197 7.67 -11.32 -14.39
CA ILE A 197 7.30 -12.58 -13.70
C ILE A 197 5.80 -12.64 -13.43
N SER A 198 5.23 -11.59 -12.87
CA SER A 198 3.79 -11.51 -12.59
C SER A 198 2.93 -11.66 -13.86
N THR A 199 3.37 -11.06 -14.96
CA THR A 199 2.65 -11.15 -16.24
C THR A 199 2.75 -12.54 -16.84
N LEU A 200 3.91 -13.20 -16.76
CA LEU A 200 4.15 -14.56 -17.24
C LEU A 200 3.26 -15.61 -16.55
N LYS A 201 2.92 -15.40 -15.28
CA LYS A 201 1.99 -16.26 -14.52
C LYS A 201 0.63 -16.42 -15.19
N ARG A 202 0.19 -15.46 -16.02
CA ARG A 202 -1.08 -15.55 -16.77
C ARG A 202 -1.10 -16.74 -17.74
N TRP A 203 0.06 -17.19 -18.20
CA TRP A 203 0.20 -18.38 -19.05
C TRP A 203 0.73 -19.61 -18.28
N GLY A 204 0.74 -19.57 -16.95
CA GLY A 204 1.32 -20.65 -16.14
C GLY A 204 2.83 -20.79 -16.29
N VAL A 205 3.53 -19.75 -16.79
CA VAL A 205 4.99 -19.77 -16.93
C VAL A 205 5.61 -19.29 -15.61
N GLU A 206 6.19 -20.22 -14.88
CA GLU A 206 6.91 -19.95 -13.63
C GLU A 206 8.40 -19.78 -13.90
N ILE A 207 8.97 -18.69 -13.37
CA ILE A 207 10.37 -18.32 -13.54
C ILE A 207 10.83 -17.45 -12.37
N ASP A 208 12.06 -17.67 -11.91
CA ASP A 208 12.71 -16.86 -10.87
C ASP A 208 13.55 -15.72 -11.48
N ASP A 209 13.73 -14.66 -10.70
CA ASP A 209 14.75 -13.65 -10.95
C ASP A 209 16.06 -14.14 -10.32
N SER A 210 17.14 -14.19 -11.08
CA SER A 210 18.45 -14.59 -10.57
C SER A 210 18.95 -13.73 -9.40
N ALA A 211 18.49 -12.47 -9.32
CA ALA A 211 18.78 -11.57 -8.20
C ALA A 211 17.97 -11.88 -6.92
N GLY A 212 16.96 -12.75 -7.01
CA GLY A 212 16.03 -13.06 -5.92
C GLY A 212 15.07 -11.91 -5.58
N GLU A 213 14.18 -12.17 -4.61
CA GLU A 213 13.26 -11.17 -4.07
C GLU A 213 13.65 -10.78 -2.63
N PRO A 214 13.59 -9.50 -2.24
CA PRO A 214 13.84 -9.12 -0.85
C PRO A 214 12.98 -9.89 0.14
N LEU A 215 13.59 -10.37 1.23
CA LEU A 215 12.95 -11.18 2.27
C LEU A 215 11.67 -10.52 2.81
N ILE A 216 11.60 -9.21 2.96
CA ILE A 216 10.39 -8.49 3.43
C ILE A 216 9.15 -8.70 2.54
N ARG A 217 9.33 -9.10 1.27
CA ARG A 217 8.21 -9.39 0.34
C ARG A 217 7.79 -10.86 0.37
N ARG A 218 8.58 -11.71 1.03
CA ARG A 218 8.22 -13.09 1.32
C ARG A 218 7.23 -13.13 2.48
N PRO A 219 6.21 -14.00 2.47
CA PRO A 219 5.23 -14.11 3.54
C PRO A 219 5.81 -14.16 4.97
N LEU A 220 6.88 -14.93 5.22
CA LEU A 220 7.50 -14.94 6.55
C LEU A 220 8.25 -13.63 6.88
N GLY A 221 8.89 -13.01 5.89
CA GLY A 221 9.59 -11.74 6.12
C GLY A 221 8.64 -10.56 6.32
N SER A 222 7.47 -10.54 5.66
CA SER A 222 6.43 -9.54 5.94
C SER A 222 5.81 -9.74 7.32
N LEU A 223 5.59 -11.00 7.74
CA LEU A 223 5.10 -11.30 9.08
C LEU A 223 6.08 -10.84 10.17
N LEU A 224 7.38 -11.10 9.97
CA LEU A 224 8.41 -10.60 10.88
C LEU A 224 8.47 -9.07 10.92
N ALA A 225 8.26 -8.40 9.78
CA ALA A 225 8.14 -6.95 9.75
C ALA A 225 6.92 -6.46 10.57
N CYS A 226 5.76 -7.12 10.47
CA CYS A 226 4.60 -6.80 11.32
C CYS A 226 4.90 -6.94 12.82
N LEU A 227 5.67 -7.97 13.23
CA LEU A 227 6.10 -8.11 14.63
C LEU A 227 7.00 -6.96 15.09
N ILE A 228 7.94 -6.57 14.24
CA ILE A 228 8.85 -5.46 14.50
C ILE A 228 8.06 -4.15 14.64
N ASP A 229 7.15 -3.86 13.70
CA ASP A 229 6.33 -2.65 13.69
C ASP A 229 5.39 -2.60 14.91
N TYR A 230 4.79 -3.73 15.29
CA TYR A 230 3.96 -3.84 16.49
C TYR A 230 4.76 -3.52 17.77
N ARG A 231 6.00 -3.98 17.88
CA ARG A 231 6.87 -3.64 19.04
C ARG A 231 7.32 -2.18 19.00
N LEU A 232 7.78 -1.68 17.85
CA LEU A 232 8.31 -0.32 17.70
C LEU A 232 7.23 0.76 17.87
N SER A 233 5.99 0.48 17.49
CA SER A 233 4.84 1.38 17.69
C SER A 233 4.36 1.45 19.15
N GLY A 234 4.97 0.67 20.06
CA GLY A 234 4.52 0.56 21.44
C GLY A 234 3.16 -0.14 21.54
N PHE A 235 2.97 -1.20 20.74
CA PHE A 235 1.79 -2.06 20.70
C PHE A 235 0.53 -1.38 20.17
N ALA A 236 0.66 -0.59 19.10
CA ALA A 236 -0.48 0.10 18.50
C ALA A 236 -1.50 -0.88 17.89
N ILE A 237 -2.79 -0.58 18.04
CA ILE A 237 -3.90 -1.46 17.66
C ILE A 237 -3.92 -1.79 16.16
N HIS A 238 -3.50 -0.85 15.32
CA HIS A 238 -3.46 -1.04 13.86
C HIS A 238 -2.33 -1.98 13.43
N GLU A 239 -1.19 -1.96 14.13
CA GLU A 239 -0.12 -2.94 13.88
C GLU A 239 -0.51 -4.32 14.40
N PHE A 240 -1.21 -4.37 15.54
CA PHE A 240 -1.79 -5.63 16.03
C PHE A 240 -2.80 -6.22 15.03
N ALA A 241 -3.67 -5.39 14.45
CA ALA A 241 -4.62 -5.82 13.43
C ALA A 241 -3.89 -6.42 12.21
N LYS A 242 -2.82 -5.79 11.72
CA LYS A 242 -2.02 -6.31 10.61
C LYS A 242 -1.40 -7.67 10.93
N LEU A 243 -0.85 -7.81 12.14
CA LEU A 243 -0.26 -9.05 12.62
C LEU A 243 -1.30 -10.17 12.74
N LEU A 244 -2.43 -9.88 13.40
CA LEU A 244 -3.52 -10.84 13.66
C LEU A 244 -4.17 -11.35 12.36
N HIS A 245 -4.31 -10.48 11.35
CA HIS A 245 -4.90 -10.84 10.05
C HIS A 245 -3.87 -11.28 9.00
N HIS A 246 -2.60 -11.40 9.36
CA HIS A 246 -1.58 -11.85 8.41
C HIS A 246 -1.87 -13.30 7.94
N PRO A 247 -1.76 -13.64 6.65
CA PRO A 247 -2.16 -14.95 6.13
C PRO A 247 -1.47 -16.17 6.79
N LEU A 248 -0.26 -15.97 7.33
CA LEU A 248 0.52 -16.99 8.03
C LEU A 248 0.34 -16.99 9.56
N ALA A 249 -0.40 -16.04 10.13
CA ALA A 249 -0.55 -15.93 11.57
C ALA A 249 -1.61 -16.92 12.10
N ILE A 250 -1.16 -18.13 12.46
CA ILE A 250 -2.01 -19.24 12.88
C ILE A 250 -1.89 -19.58 14.37
N PHE A 251 -0.83 -19.12 15.06
CA PHE A 251 -0.64 -19.25 16.50
C PHE A 251 -0.83 -20.71 17.01
N GLY A 252 -0.27 -21.68 16.28
CA GLY A 252 -0.37 -23.11 16.61
C GLY A 252 -1.74 -23.75 16.37
N GLN A 253 -2.66 -23.08 15.66
CA GLN A 253 -3.99 -23.59 15.32
C GLN A 253 -4.13 -23.88 13.82
N ALA A 254 -5.20 -24.60 13.44
CA ALA A 254 -5.57 -24.73 12.04
C ALA A 254 -5.95 -23.35 11.45
N THR A 255 -5.56 -23.10 10.21
CA THR A 255 -5.70 -21.79 9.55
C THR A 255 -7.12 -21.23 9.60
N GLU A 256 -8.14 -22.06 9.36
CA GLU A 256 -9.54 -21.64 9.38
C GLU A 256 -10.01 -21.24 10.80
N ILE A 257 -9.51 -21.92 11.83
CA ILE A 257 -9.82 -21.61 13.23
C ILE A 257 -9.18 -20.27 13.61
N ALA A 258 -7.90 -20.08 13.28
CA ALA A 258 -7.18 -18.84 13.56
C ALA A 258 -7.83 -17.64 12.86
N ARG A 259 -8.19 -17.76 11.57
CA ARG A 259 -8.89 -16.69 10.83
C ARG A 259 -10.24 -16.33 11.46
N LYS A 260 -11.04 -17.33 11.82
CA LYS A 260 -12.33 -17.10 12.48
C LYS A 260 -12.14 -16.39 13.82
N ALA A 261 -11.21 -16.86 14.65
CA ALA A 261 -10.92 -16.24 15.94
C ALA A 261 -10.38 -14.82 15.80
N ALA A 262 -9.49 -14.57 14.83
CA ALA A 262 -8.99 -13.24 14.49
C ALA A 262 -10.12 -12.27 14.14
N SER A 263 -11.12 -12.68 13.34
CA SER A 263 -12.29 -11.84 13.04
C SER A 263 -13.17 -11.56 14.27
N LEU A 264 -13.27 -12.50 15.21
CA LEU A 264 -14.00 -12.29 16.46
C LEU A 264 -13.27 -11.29 17.36
N ILE A 265 -11.95 -11.38 17.46
CA ILE A 265 -11.11 -10.42 18.18
C ILE A 265 -11.14 -9.04 17.52
N ASP A 266 -11.12 -8.96 16.19
CA ASP A 266 -11.31 -7.69 15.45
C ASP A 266 -12.61 -7.00 15.89
N LEU A 267 -13.70 -7.75 15.85
CA LEU A 267 -15.00 -7.24 16.23
C LEU A 267 -15.06 -6.79 17.71
N ALA A 268 -14.44 -7.55 18.61
CA ALA A 268 -14.52 -7.33 20.05
C ALA A 268 -13.55 -6.27 20.59
N LEU A 269 -12.33 -6.20 20.06
CA LEU A 269 -11.25 -5.42 20.68
C LEU A 269 -10.72 -4.28 19.81
N LEU A 270 -10.70 -4.43 18.48
CA LEU A 270 -9.95 -3.52 17.62
C LEU A 270 -10.72 -2.25 17.24
N ARG A 271 -12.00 -2.16 17.62
CA ARG A 271 -12.95 -1.12 17.18
C ARG A 271 -13.54 -0.28 18.31
N ASP A 272 -13.07 -0.51 19.53
CA ASP A 272 -13.63 0.07 20.77
C ASP A 272 -12.77 1.23 21.33
N GLY A 273 -12.18 2.06 20.46
CA GLY A 273 -11.35 3.20 20.90
C GLY A 273 -10.00 2.87 21.56
N CYS A 274 -9.64 1.59 21.64
CA CYS A 274 -8.34 1.16 22.14
C CYS A 274 -7.23 1.51 21.15
N ASP A 275 -6.37 2.49 21.47
CA ASP A 275 -5.23 2.87 20.62
C ASP A 275 -4.08 1.86 20.69
N ARG A 276 -3.92 1.19 21.84
CA ARG A 276 -2.81 0.30 22.14
C ARG A 276 -3.26 -0.88 22.98
N LEU A 277 -2.81 -2.07 22.62
CA LEU A 277 -3.20 -3.29 23.29
C LEU A 277 -1.96 -4.15 23.47
N GLU A 278 -1.45 -4.26 24.69
CA GLU A 278 -0.29 -5.10 24.96
C GLU A 278 -0.68 -6.60 24.95
N PRO A 279 0.22 -7.50 24.51
CA PRO A 279 -0.05 -8.93 24.46
C PRO A 279 -0.60 -9.53 25.76
N GLN A 280 -0.09 -9.07 26.91
CA GLN A 280 -0.48 -9.56 28.23
C GLN A 280 -1.90 -9.16 28.66
N LEU A 281 -2.48 -8.12 28.04
CA LEU A 281 -3.80 -7.59 28.38
C LEU A 281 -4.91 -8.14 27.46
N LEU A 282 -4.59 -8.94 26.46
CA LEU A 282 -5.55 -9.42 25.45
C LEU A 282 -6.74 -10.16 26.06
N SER A 283 -6.46 -11.09 26.98
CA SER A 283 -7.52 -11.89 27.63
C SER A 283 -8.40 -11.04 28.54
N ASP A 284 -7.81 -10.13 29.31
CA ASP A 284 -8.55 -9.24 30.22
C ASP A 284 -9.40 -8.24 29.44
N ALA A 285 -8.87 -7.69 28.35
CA ALA A 285 -9.61 -6.83 27.43
C ALA A 285 -10.81 -7.56 26.82
N LEU A 286 -10.66 -8.83 26.45
CA LEU A 286 -11.76 -9.63 25.90
C LEU A 286 -12.85 -9.92 26.94
N LEU A 287 -12.47 -10.20 28.19
CA LEU A 287 -13.42 -10.37 29.29
C LEU A 287 -14.20 -9.09 29.57
N LYS A 288 -13.52 -7.94 29.55
CA LYS A 288 -14.17 -6.62 29.68
C LYS A 288 -15.15 -6.37 28.53
N ALA A 289 -14.74 -6.60 27.28
CA ALA A 289 -15.59 -6.42 26.10
C ALA A 289 -16.83 -7.32 26.14
N ARG A 290 -16.70 -8.56 26.64
CA ARG A 290 -17.84 -9.46 26.84
C ARG A 290 -18.83 -8.91 27.87
N ALA A 291 -18.34 -8.49 29.04
CA ALA A 291 -19.19 -7.92 30.09
C ALA A 291 -19.92 -6.64 29.62
N GLU A 292 -19.24 -5.81 28.84
CA GLU A 292 -19.82 -4.61 28.24
C GLU A 292 -20.84 -4.98 27.15
N ALA A 293 -20.61 -6.00 26.34
CA ALA A 293 -21.59 -6.46 25.35
C ALA A 293 -22.91 -6.95 25.99
N GLU A 294 -22.81 -7.58 27.16
CA GLU A 294 -23.97 -8.08 27.93
C GLU A 294 -24.75 -6.96 28.63
N THR A 295 -24.05 -5.95 29.17
CA THR A 295 -24.65 -4.90 30.02
C THR A 295 -24.99 -3.62 29.27
N ASN A 296 -24.21 -3.25 28.25
CA ASN A 296 -24.37 -1.99 27.53
C ASN A 296 -25.50 -2.09 26.52
N VAL A 297 -26.56 -1.31 26.73
CA VAL A 297 -27.71 -1.22 25.81
C VAL A 297 -27.28 -0.76 24.41
N HIS A 298 -26.21 0.04 24.32
CA HIS A 298 -25.69 0.61 23.07
C HIS A 298 -24.59 -0.21 22.41
N ALA A 299 -24.15 -1.35 22.98
CA ALA A 299 -23.16 -2.20 22.33
C ALA A 299 -23.66 -2.68 20.95
N HIS A 300 -22.72 -2.78 20.00
CA HIS A 300 -23.03 -3.13 18.62
C HIS A 300 -23.71 -4.50 18.52
N MET A 301 -24.75 -4.62 17.69
CA MET A 301 -25.56 -5.86 17.64
C MET A 301 -24.77 -7.11 17.26
N ALA A 302 -23.69 -6.95 16.48
CA ALA A 302 -22.82 -8.07 16.14
C ALA A 302 -22.15 -8.67 17.38
N LEU A 303 -21.74 -7.86 18.36
CA LEU A 303 -21.18 -8.34 19.63
C LEU A 303 -22.23 -9.04 20.48
N LYS A 304 -23.44 -8.48 20.55
CA LYS A 304 -24.57 -9.07 21.29
C LYS A 304 -25.04 -10.41 20.73
N ARG A 305 -24.74 -10.70 19.47
CA ARG A 305 -25.09 -11.95 18.80
C ARG A 305 -24.05 -13.05 18.99
N LEU A 306 -22.86 -12.72 19.51
CA LEU A 306 -21.82 -13.71 19.74
C LEU A 306 -22.26 -14.69 20.83
N GLY A 307 -22.24 -15.99 20.49
CA GLY A 307 -22.54 -17.05 21.44
C GLY A 307 -21.36 -17.39 22.34
N ASP A 308 -21.60 -18.17 23.40
CA ASP A 308 -20.55 -18.61 24.33
C ASP A 308 -19.38 -19.32 23.64
N ALA A 309 -19.68 -20.16 22.64
CA ALA A 309 -18.66 -20.86 21.88
C ALA A 309 -17.75 -19.92 21.06
N GLU A 310 -18.27 -18.78 20.61
CA GLU A 310 -17.50 -17.78 19.86
C GLU A 310 -16.63 -16.95 20.79
N TRP A 311 -17.17 -16.53 21.94
CA TRP A 311 -16.40 -15.87 22.99
C TRP A 311 -15.28 -16.77 23.52
N GLU A 312 -15.57 -18.06 23.73
CA GLU A 312 -14.59 -19.03 24.18
C GLU A 312 -13.50 -19.29 23.12
N LEU A 313 -13.88 -19.37 21.85
CA LEU A 313 -12.92 -19.47 20.74
C LEU A 313 -11.99 -18.24 20.67
N ALA A 314 -12.56 -17.04 20.80
CA ALA A 314 -11.78 -15.80 20.83
C ALA A 314 -10.83 -15.77 22.05
N ARG A 315 -11.29 -16.25 23.20
CA ARG A 315 -10.50 -16.33 24.44
C ARG A 315 -9.33 -17.30 24.32
N ASP A 316 -9.55 -18.52 23.83
CA ASP A 316 -8.49 -19.49 23.58
C ASP A 316 -7.43 -18.93 22.60
N HIS A 317 -7.89 -18.24 21.55
CA HIS A 317 -6.99 -17.60 20.61
C HIS A 317 -6.21 -16.44 21.25
N CYS A 318 -6.84 -15.57 22.05
CA CYS A 318 -6.15 -14.53 22.82
C CYS A 318 -5.03 -15.13 23.69
N VAL A 319 -5.28 -16.25 24.38
CA VAL A 319 -4.26 -16.92 25.20
C VAL A 319 -3.07 -17.37 24.36
N LYS A 320 -3.31 -17.95 23.18
CA LYS A 320 -2.24 -18.40 22.26
C LYS A 320 -1.46 -17.23 21.66
N VAL A 321 -2.16 -16.17 21.26
CA VAL A 321 -1.55 -14.94 20.76
C VAL A 321 -0.70 -14.29 21.86
N SER A 322 -1.22 -14.15 23.08
CA SER A 322 -0.47 -13.66 24.24
C SER A 322 0.77 -14.49 24.50
N ALA A 323 0.65 -15.82 24.51
CA ALA A 323 1.78 -16.72 24.75
C ALA A 323 2.88 -16.59 23.69
N ALA A 324 2.51 -16.48 22.41
CA ALA A 324 3.45 -16.30 21.31
C ALA A 324 4.15 -14.93 21.33
N LEU A 325 3.48 -13.89 21.83
CA LEU A 325 3.96 -12.50 21.80
C LEU A 325 4.54 -12.00 23.13
N ILE A 326 4.42 -12.77 24.21
CA ILE A 326 4.97 -12.41 25.53
C ILE A 326 6.47 -12.07 25.51
N PRO A 327 7.33 -12.75 24.71
CA PRO A 327 8.75 -12.43 24.68
C PRO A 327 9.04 -11.02 24.15
N LEU A 328 8.11 -10.41 23.39
CA LEU A 328 8.25 -9.04 22.91
C LEU A 328 8.08 -7.99 24.03
N VAL A 329 7.30 -8.32 25.06
CA VAL A 329 7.02 -7.42 26.19
C VAL A 329 8.15 -7.47 27.19
N GLN A 330 8.66 -8.67 27.46
CA GLN A 330 9.74 -8.91 28.41
C GLN A 330 10.99 -8.13 27.99
N ARG A 331 11.32 -7.10 28.77
CA ARG A 331 12.60 -6.41 28.68
C ARG A 331 13.59 -7.25 29.44
N ASP A 332 14.31 -8.10 28.72
CA ASP A 332 15.51 -8.69 29.29
C ASP A 332 16.54 -7.57 29.43
N ALA A 333 16.68 -7.03 30.64
CA ALA A 333 17.60 -5.94 30.95
C ALA A 333 19.07 -6.32 30.68
N ASP A 334 19.35 -7.62 30.53
CA ASP A 334 20.66 -8.18 30.24
C ASP A 334 20.81 -8.64 28.77
N ALA A 335 19.76 -8.56 27.94
CA ALA A 335 19.85 -8.84 26.51
C ALA A 335 20.34 -7.59 25.76
N ASP A 336 21.64 -7.32 25.83
CA ASP A 336 22.27 -6.16 25.18
C ASP A 336 22.85 -6.46 23.79
N THR A 337 22.40 -7.56 23.18
CA THR A 337 23.03 -8.06 21.95
C THR A 337 22.07 -8.31 20.80
N LEU A 338 22.60 -8.07 19.60
CA LEU A 338 21.84 -8.14 18.35
C LEU A 338 21.28 -9.55 18.11
N SER A 339 22.06 -10.60 18.34
CA SER A 339 21.63 -11.98 18.13
C SER A 339 20.54 -12.40 19.11
N ARG A 340 20.61 -11.99 20.39
CA ARG A 340 19.55 -12.28 21.38
C ARG A 340 18.23 -11.63 20.99
N HIS A 341 18.27 -10.36 20.58
CA HIS A 341 17.07 -9.68 20.08
C HIS A 341 16.51 -10.34 18.82
N ALA A 342 17.36 -10.69 17.85
CA ALA A 342 16.93 -11.39 16.65
C ALA A 342 16.31 -12.76 16.97
N ALA A 343 16.95 -13.54 17.86
CA ALA A 343 16.47 -14.85 18.30
C ALA A 343 15.12 -14.79 19.03
N CYS A 344 14.89 -13.75 19.82
CA CYS A 344 13.58 -13.51 20.45
C CYS A 344 12.48 -13.35 19.40
N PHE A 345 12.74 -12.56 18.35
CA PHE A 345 11.77 -12.32 17.28
C PHE A 345 11.56 -13.55 16.38
N THR A 346 12.60 -14.32 16.09
CA THR A 346 12.44 -15.59 15.35
C THR A 346 11.68 -16.63 16.16
N THR A 347 11.89 -16.68 17.49
CA THR A 347 11.11 -17.55 18.38
C THR A 347 9.63 -17.17 18.38
N CYS A 348 9.31 -15.87 18.43
CA CYS A 348 7.94 -15.40 18.27
C CYS A 348 7.38 -15.77 16.91
N LEU A 349 8.16 -15.60 15.84
CA LEU A 349 7.74 -15.94 14.48
C LEU A 349 7.38 -17.42 14.34
N ALA A 350 8.20 -18.33 14.88
CA ALA A 350 7.96 -19.77 14.88
C ALA A 350 6.73 -20.19 15.70
N ALA A 351 6.38 -19.43 16.75
CA ALA A 351 5.15 -19.66 17.51
C ALA A 351 3.89 -19.18 16.76
N ILE A 352 4.04 -18.26 15.80
CA ILE A 352 2.94 -17.62 15.07
C ILE A 352 2.64 -18.34 13.76
N ALA A 353 3.68 -18.74 13.04
CA ALA A 353 3.59 -19.32 11.71
C ALA A 353 4.27 -20.69 11.62
N ASP A 354 3.78 -21.52 10.70
CA ASP A 354 4.49 -22.73 10.30
C ASP A 354 5.63 -22.35 9.34
N GLU A 355 6.87 -22.64 9.73
CA GLU A 355 8.07 -22.36 8.91
C GLU A 355 8.02 -23.10 7.56
N ALA A 356 7.33 -24.23 7.49
CA ALA A 356 7.14 -24.98 6.24
C ALA A 356 6.32 -24.21 5.19
N ALA A 357 5.61 -23.15 5.59
CA ALA A 357 4.84 -22.31 4.67
C ALA A 357 5.73 -21.45 3.75
N ASP A 358 6.98 -21.17 4.13
CA ASP A 358 7.94 -20.43 3.30
C ASP A 358 9.40 -20.84 3.60
N PRO A 359 9.81 -22.07 3.20
CA PRO A 359 11.09 -22.64 3.60
C PRO A 359 12.31 -21.80 3.18
N GLN A 360 12.25 -21.15 2.01
CA GLN A 360 13.35 -20.32 1.52
C GLN A 360 13.51 -19.04 2.35
N ALA A 361 12.41 -18.47 2.84
CA ALA A 361 12.46 -17.31 3.72
C ALA A 361 12.95 -17.69 5.13
N SER A 362 12.54 -18.85 5.64
CA SER A 362 13.05 -19.43 6.89
C SER A 362 14.56 -19.66 6.81
N GLU A 363 15.06 -20.32 5.77
CA GLU A 363 16.51 -20.53 5.59
C GLU A 363 17.28 -19.21 5.52
N ALA A 364 16.76 -18.22 4.79
CA ALA A 364 17.38 -16.89 4.71
C ALA A 364 17.40 -16.16 6.06
N LEU A 365 16.35 -16.31 6.87
CA LEU A 365 16.28 -15.76 8.23
C LEU A 365 17.30 -16.43 9.15
N ASP A 366 17.44 -17.75 9.10
CA ASP A 366 18.43 -18.48 9.89
C ASP A 366 19.86 -18.06 9.54
N GLN A 367 20.14 -17.95 8.23
CA GLN A 367 21.44 -17.44 7.75
C GLN A 367 21.69 -16.00 8.22
N LEU A 368 20.66 -15.15 8.26
CA LEU A 368 20.75 -13.78 8.75
C LEU A 368 21.09 -13.75 10.25
N VAL A 369 20.37 -14.52 11.08
CA VAL A 369 20.61 -14.62 12.52
C VAL A 369 22.02 -15.15 12.80
N GLN A 370 22.45 -16.20 12.09
CA GLN A 370 23.79 -16.77 12.23
C GLN A 370 24.90 -15.78 11.82
N SER A 371 24.65 -15.02 10.75
CA SER A 371 25.57 -13.96 10.30
C SER A 371 25.67 -12.83 11.33
N MET A 372 24.54 -12.44 11.94
CA MET A 372 24.51 -11.45 13.01
C MET A 372 25.28 -11.93 14.25
N ALA A 373 25.06 -13.17 14.69
CA ALA A 373 25.80 -13.75 15.82
C ALA A 373 27.32 -13.78 15.57
N THR A 374 27.74 -14.09 14.35
CA THR A 374 29.16 -14.10 13.96
C THR A 374 29.77 -12.70 13.94
N ALA A 375 28.98 -11.69 13.53
CA ALA A 375 29.40 -10.29 13.45
C ALA A 375 29.34 -9.56 14.80
N GLU A 376 28.52 -10.03 15.73
CA GLU A 376 28.24 -9.40 17.02
C GLU A 376 29.48 -9.10 17.85
N ARG A 377 30.49 -9.99 17.81
CA ARG A 377 31.78 -9.79 18.48
C ARG A 377 32.53 -8.52 18.04
N PHE A 378 32.13 -7.91 16.92
CA PHE A 378 32.69 -6.67 16.38
C PHE A 378 31.76 -5.47 16.55
N LEU A 379 30.57 -5.65 17.13
CA LEU A 379 29.58 -4.61 17.33
C LEU A 379 29.58 -4.14 18.79
N PRO A 380 29.30 -2.84 19.05
CA PRO A 380 29.00 -2.39 20.41
C PRO A 380 27.68 -3.00 20.89
N HIS A 381 27.41 -2.90 22.19
CA HIS A 381 26.11 -3.22 22.78
C HIS A 381 24.98 -2.60 21.95
N CYS A 382 23.97 -3.42 21.65
CA CYS A 382 22.91 -3.09 20.72
C CYS A 382 21.57 -3.30 21.43
N GLY A 383 21.02 -2.22 21.98
CA GLY A 383 19.69 -2.27 22.58
C GLY A 383 18.59 -2.58 21.56
N LEU A 384 17.43 -2.99 22.08
CA LEU A 384 16.32 -3.53 21.29
C LEU A 384 15.94 -2.67 20.08
N GLU A 385 15.66 -1.37 20.28
CA GLU A 385 15.21 -0.50 19.19
C GLU A 385 16.19 -0.45 18.01
N ARG A 386 17.49 -0.35 18.31
CA ARG A 386 18.55 -0.37 17.29
C ARG A 386 18.62 -1.72 16.59
N ALA A 387 18.50 -2.81 17.34
CA ALA A 387 18.48 -4.16 16.77
C ALA A 387 17.30 -4.35 15.81
N LEU A 388 16.10 -3.86 16.17
CA LEU A 388 14.91 -3.94 15.33
C LEU A 388 15.01 -3.09 14.06
N LEU A 389 15.55 -1.87 14.16
CA LEU A 389 15.83 -1.05 12.98
C LEU A 389 16.84 -1.72 12.04
N PHE A 390 17.87 -2.36 12.61
CA PHE A 390 18.85 -3.11 11.83
C PHE A 390 18.22 -4.32 11.14
N LEU A 391 17.43 -5.12 11.86
CA LEU A 391 16.71 -6.27 11.32
C LEU A 391 15.77 -5.83 10.20
N ALA A 392 14.93 -4.81 10.42
CA ALA A 392 14.03 -4.27 9.41
C ALA A 392 14.77 -3.73 8.17
N ALA A 393 15.97 -3.18 8.33
CA ALA A 393 16.80 -2.76 7.19
C ALA A 393 17.30 -3.97 6.38
N TRP A 394 17.69 -5.06 7.05
CA TRP A 394 18.14 -6.28 6.39
C TRP A 394 17.03 -7.05 5.69
N LEU A 395 15.81 -7.12 6.25
CA LEU A 395 14.67 -7.74 5.58
C LEU A 395 14.42 -7.12 4.20
N ARG A 396 14.68 -5.82 4.03
CA ARG A 396 14.54 -5.12 2.75
C ARG A 396 15.67 -5.38 1.75
N ARG A 397 16.81 -5.93 2.20
CA ARG A 397 18.04 -6.07 1.41
C ARG A 397 18.42 -7.51 1.13
N LEU A 398 18.06 -8.45 2.00
CA LEU A 398 18.44 -9.85 1.87
C LEU A 398 17.63 -10.50 0.73
N PRO A 399 18.27 -10.91 -0.37
CA PRO A 399 17.56 -11.56 -1.46
C PRO A 399 17.28 -13.03 -1.10
N VAL A 400 16.05 -13.46 -1.36
CA VAL A 400 15.60 -14.85 -1.25
C VAL A 400 15.32 -15.36 -2.66
N ARG A 401 15.96 -16.47 -3.02
CA ARG A 401 15.79 -17.09 -4.34
C ARG A 401 14.84 -18.26 -4.25
N LEU A 402 14.02 -18.43 -5.27
CA LEU A 402 13.08 -19.55 -5.35
C LEU A 402 13.72 -20.72 -6.11
N PRO A 403 13.44 -21.98 -5.74
CA PRO A 403 13.90 -23.15 -6.49
C PRO A 403 13.07 -23.36 -7.77
N VAL A 404 12.73 -22.27 -8.46
CA VAL A 404 11.88 -22.25 -9.65
C VAL A 404 12.74 -21.84 -10.83
N HIS A 405 13.05 -22.79 -11.69
CA HIS A 405 13.88 -22.56 -12.87
C HIS A 405 13.17 -23.00 -14.13
N HIS A 406 12.95 -22.07 -15.05
CA HIS A 406 12.44 -22.40 -16.35
C HIS A 406 13.59 -22.90 -17.25
N PRO A 407 13.46 -24.05 -17.95
CA PRO A 407 14.56 -24.63 -18.70
C PRO A 407 15.00 -23.81 -19.93
N ARG A 408 14.12 -22.95 -20.46
CA ARG A 408 14.36 -22.17 -21.68
C ARG A 408 14.32 -20.65 -21.52
N LEU A 409 13.91 -20.16 -20.36
CA LEU A 409 13.69 -18.74 -20.12
C LEU A 409 14.46 -18.34 -18.87
N ALA A 410 15.10 -17.17 -18.90
CA ALA A 410 15.82 -16.62 -17.75
C ALA A 410 15.50 -15.13 -17.57
N ILE A 411 15.55 -14.66 -16.32
CA ILE A 411 15.61 -13.24 -15.97
C ILE A 411 16.93 -13.04 -15.24
N LEU A 412 17.78 -12.15 -15.76
CA LEU A 412 19.19 -12.04 -15.41
C LEU A 412 19.55 -10.60 -15.02
N GLY A 413 20.43 -10.47 -14.03
CA GLY A 413 21.22 -9.27 -13.83
C GLY A 413 22.33 -9.14 -14.87
N LEU A 414 22.95 -7.96 -14.94
CA LEU A 414 23.98 -7.65 -15.94
C LEU A 414 25.20 -8.58 -15.85
N LEU A 415 25.63 -8.92 -14.63
CA LEU A 415 26.79 -9.78 -14.42
C LEU A 415 26.53 -11.23 -14.86
N GLU A 416 25.34 -11.76 -14.56
CA GLU A 416 24.98 -13.14 -14.88
C GLU A 416 24.74 -13.33 -16.37
N ALA A 417 24.20 -12.30 -17.04
CA ALA A 417 24.02 -12.27 -18.48
C ALA A 417 25.33 -12.52 -19.26
N ARG A 418 26.50 -12.20 -18.68
CA ARG A 418 27.81 -12.49 -19.30
C ARG A 418 28.10 -13.98 -19.47
N LEU A 419 27.42 -14.85 -18.72
CA LEU A 419 27.69 -16.29 -18.68
C LEU A 419 26.73 -17.11 -19.55
N ILE A 420 25.67 -16.48 -20.07
CA ILE A 420 24.57 -17.17 -20.74
C ILE A 420 24.39 -16.59 -22.15
N ASN A 421 24.23 -17.45 -23.15
CA ASN A 421 24.02 -17.06 -24.55
C ASN A 421 22.68 -17.62 -25.07
N PRO A 422 21.54 -16.97 -24.77
CA PRO A 422 20.24 -17.41 -25.26
C PRO A 422 20.05 -17.02 -26.74
N HIS A 423 19.07 -17.64 -27.40
CA HIS A 423 18.74 -17.29 -28.79
C HIS A 423 18.18 -15.85 -28.90
N VAL A 424 17.37 -15.43 -27.92
CA VAL A 424 16.81 -14.08 -27.83
C VAL A 424 17.29 -13.40 -26.55
N VAL A 425 17.91 -12.23 -26.68
CA VAL A 425 18.22 -11.35 -25.54
C VAL A 425 17.27 -10.16 -25.56
N ILE A 426 16.64 -9.91 -24.42
CA ILE A 426 15.79 -8.73 -24.21
C ILE A 426 16.52 -7.83 -23.23
N MET A 427 17.04 -6.68 -23.65
CA MET A 427 17.60 -5.68 -22.74
C MET A 427 16.48 -4.72 -22.34
N GLY A 428 15.98 -4.88 -21.11
CA GLY A 428 14.80 -4.19 -20.62
C GLY A 428 15.11 -3.02 -19.70
N GLY A 429 14.23 -2.02 -19.67
CA GLY A 429 14.35 -0.85 -18.81
C GLY A 429 15.45 0.10 -19.25
N LEU A 430 15.72 0.21 -20.56
CA LEU A 430 16.76 1.07 -21.15
C LEU A 430 16.40 2.56 -21.04
N THR A 431 16.30 3.04 -19.82
CA THR A 431 15.93 4.38 -19.40
C THR A 431 17.10 5.03 -18.68
N GLU A 432 17.30 6.32 -18.86
CA GLU A 432 18.33 7.08 -18.16
C GLU A 432 18.14 6.99 -16.63
N GLY A 433 19.22 6.69 -15.90
CA GLY A 433 19.17 6.41 -14.46
C GLY A 433 19.00 4.93 -14.09
N SER A 434 18.61 4.06 -15.04
CA SER A 434 18.66 2.59 -14.91
C SER A 434 19.77 2.01 -15.78
N TRP A 435 19.80 2.38 -17.07
CA TRP A 435 20.86 2.06 -18.02
C TRP A 435 21.46 3.36 -18.59
N PRO A 436 22.62 3.85 -18.10
CA PRO A 436 23.30 3.42 -16.88
C PRO A 436 22.64 3.95 -15.60
N ALA A 437 22.90 3.29 -14.48
CA ALA A 437 22.58 3.81 -13.16
C ALA A 437 23.45 5.04 -12.84
N GLN A 438 22.89 5.99 -12.08
CA GLN A 438 23.68 7.12 -11.61
C GLN A 438 24.77 6.64 -10.64
N PRO A 439 26.05 7.00 -10.86
CA PRO A 439 27.11 6.69 -9.92
C PRO A 439 26.83 7.35 -8.57
N ASP A 440 26.94 6.59 -7.49
CA ASP A 440 26.95 7.13 -6.13
C ASP A 440 28.40 7.49 -5.74
N PRO A 441 28.76 8.77 -5.61
CA PRO A 441 30.07 9.17 -5.14
C PRO A 441 30.26 8.90 -3.64
N GLY A 442 29.24 8.44 -2.92
CA GLY A 442 29.26 8.23 -1.48
C GLY A 442 29.43 9.53 -0.68
N PRO A 443 29.23 9.49 0.65
CA PRO A 443 29.26 10.70 1.47
C PRO A 443 30.66 11.14 1.93
N TRP A 444 31.69 10.28 1.78
CA TRP A 444 32.98 10.48 2.46
C TRP A 444 34.11 11.00 1.57
N ILE A 445 34.24 10.49 0.34
CA ILE A 445 35.38 10.76 -0.53
C ILE A 445 34.87 11.35 -1.84
N ASN A 446 35.04 12.67 -1.97
CA ASN A 446 34.71 13.37 -3.19
C ASN A 446 35.65 12.99 -4.34
N ARG A 447 35.29 13.41 -5.55
CA ARG A 447 36.01 13.04 -6.77
C ARG A 447 37.50 13.48 -6.77
N PRO A 448 37.86 14.73 -6.45
CA PRO A 448 39.28 15.14 -6.36
C PRO A 448 40.11 14.27 -5.42
N MET A 449 39.57 13.93 -4.24
CA MET A 449 40.26 13.07 -3.28
C MET A 449 40.50 11.66 -3.83
N ARG A 450 39.54 11.10 -4.58
CA ARG A 450 39.74 9.78 -5.24
C ARG A 450 40.87 9.82 -6.24
N ASP A 451 40.92 10.87 -7.07
CA ASP A 451 41.95 11.02 -8.08
C ASP A 451 43.34 11.15 -7.44
N THR A 452 43.48 11.96 -6.38
CA THR A 452 44.74 12.08 -5.63
C THR A 452 45.19 10.75 -5.00
N LEU A 453 44.24 9.93 -4.52
CA LEU A 453 44.52 8.62 -3.94
C LEU A 453 44.71 7.51 -4.97
N GLY A 454 44.59 7.82 -6.28
CA GLY A 454 44.63 6.81 -7.34
C GLY A 454 43.47 5.81 -7.28
N LEU A 455 42.39 6.16 -6.59
CA LEU A 455 41.19 5.33 -6.48
C LEU A 455 40.38 5.38 -7.78
N ILE A 456 39.61 4.33 -8.00
CA ILE A 456 38.74 4.23 -9.16
C ILE A 456 37.60 5.26 -9.05
N PRO A 457 37.33 6.05 -10.10
CA PRO A 457 36.22 7.00 -10.09
C PRO A 457 34.87 6.27 -10.11
N PRO A 458 33.83 6.77 -9.40
CA PRO A 458 32.49 6.18 -9.38
C PRO A 458 31.90 5.96 -10.78
N GLU A 459 32.20 6.88 -11.70
CA GLU A 459 31.75 6.86 -13.09
C GLU A 459 32.20 5.61 -13.86
N ARG A 460 33.16 4.84 -13.33
CA ARG A 460 33.53 3.53 -13.91
C ARG A 460 32.36 2.55 -13.96
N SER A 461 31.40 2.64 -13.04
CA SER A 461 30.20 1.78 -13.08
C SER A 461 29.39 1.99 -14.37
N ILE A 462 29.37 3.21 -14.90
CA ILE A 462 28.78 3.53 -16.21
C ILE A 462 29.55 2.78 -17.31
N GLY A 463 30.88 2.82 -17.29
CA GLY A 463 31.71 2.11 -18.26
C GLY A 463 31.49 0.59 -18.23
N LEU A 464 31.35 0.00 -17.05
CA LEU A 464 31.02 -1.43 -16.92
C LEU A 464 29.64 -1.75 -17.48
N THR A 465 28.64 -0.93 -17.19
CA THR A 465 27.28 -1.11 -17.71
C THR A 465 27.24 -0.91 -19.24
N ALA A 466 28.04 0.02 -19.76
CA ALA A 466 28.21 0.22 -21.20
C ALA A 466 28.87 -1.00 -21.86
N HIS A 467 29.82 -1.64 -21.19
CA HIS A 467 30.43 -2.88 -21.65
C HIS A 467 29.39 -4.01 -21.69
N ASP A 468 28.55 -4.13 -20.66
CA ASP A 468 27.44 -5.09 -20.63
C ASP A 468 26.42 -4.85 -21.76
N PHE A 469 26.07 -3.59 -22.02
CA PHE A 469 25.24 -3.22 -23.17
C PHE A 469 25.91 -3.62 -24.50
N GLN A 470 27.20 -3.34 -24.67
CA GLN A 470 27.96 -3.71 -25.86
C GLN A 470 28.01 -5.24 -26.06
N GLN A 471 28.22 -6.02 -24.99
CA GLN A 471 28.19 -7.48 -25.06
C GLN A 471 26.79 -8.01 -25.41
N GLY A 472 25.75 -7.49 -24.76
CA GLY A 472 24.36 -7.87 -25.02
C GLY A 472 23.92 -7.59 -26.46
N PHE A 473 24.42 -6.52 -27.06
CA PHE A 473 24.15 -6.18 -28.46
C PHE A 473 24.65 -7.24 -29.46
N GLY A 474 25.59 -8.09 -29.06
CA GLY A 474 26.07 -9.23 -29.85
C GLY A 474 25.06 -10.37 -30.04
N ALA A 475 23.93 -10.39 -29.32
CA ALA A 475 23.01 -11.52 -29.23
C ALA A 475 22.28 -11.91 -30.53
N PRO A 476 22.12 -13.20 -30.89
CA PRO A 476 21.55 -13.64 -32.18
C PRO A 476 20.18 -13.05 -32.57
N GLU A 477 19.37 -12.65 -31.60
CA GLU A 477 18.16 -11.84 -31.75
C GLU A 477 18.09 -10.92 -30.54
N LEU A 478 17.84 -9.62 -30.76
CA LEU A 478 17.94 -8.60 -29.72
C LEU A 478 16.67 -7.76 -29.68
N VAL A 479 16.07 -7.61 -28.50
CA VAL A 479 14.95 -6.70 -28.26
C VAL A 479 15.39 -5.66 -27.22
N LEU A 480 15.32 -4.39 -27.58
CA LEU A 480 15.67 -3.26 -26.73
C LEU A 480 14.38 -2.57 -26.30
N THR A 481 14.06 -2.57 -25.01
CA THR A 481 12.82 -1.99 -24.48
C THR A 481 13.08 -0.84 -23.52
N TRP A 482 12.21 0.17 -23.58
CA TRP A 482 12.15 1.26 -22.60
C TRP A 482 10.73 1.82 -22.52
N SER A 483 10.48 2.65 -21.52
CA SER A 483 9.19 3.31 -21.30
C SER A 483 9.31 4.83 -21.27
N LYS A 484 8.25 5.52 -21.68
CA LYS A 484 8.12 6.99 -21.57
C LYS A 484 7.83 7.46 -20.15
N ARG A 485 7.39 6.56 -19.26
CA ARG A 485 7.00 6.87 -17.89
C ARG A 485 7.43 5.79 -16.90
N VAL A 486 8.08 6.22 -15.83
CA VAL A 486 8.49 5.39 -14.69
C VAL A 486 7.92 6.00 -13.42
N LYS A 487 7.16 5.22 -12.63
CA LYS A 487 6.53 5.67 -11.38
C LYS A 487 5.76 7.00 -11.54
N ASP A 488 4.96 7.07 -12.61
CA ASP A 488 4.17 8.25 -13.03
C ASP A 488 4.94 9.51 -13.43
N GLN A 489 6.27 9.45 -13.45
CA GLN A 489 7.12 10.53 -13.93
C GLN A 489 7.54 10.29 -15.38
N PRO A 490 7.62 11.34 -16.22
CA PRO A 490 8.24 11.24 -17.53
C PRO A 490 9.66 10.70 -17.41
N ALA A 491 10.01 9.76 -18.28
CA ALA A 491 11.29 9.10 -18.30
C ALA A 491 11.95 9.26 -19.68
N VAL A 492 13.26 9.45 -19.67
CA VAL A 492 14.05 9.63 -20.89
C VAL A 492 14.69 8.31 -21.24
N ALA A 493 14.64 7.91 -22.52
CA ALA A 493 15.36 6.75 -23.00
C ALA A 493 16.86 6.84 -22.65
N SER A 494 17.50 5.70 -22.42
CA SER A 494 18.94 5.62 -22.17
C SER A 494 19.70 6.42 -23.22
N ARG A 495 20.74 7.15 -22.78
CA ARG A 495 21.67 7.85 -23.69
C ARG A 495 22.18 6.98 -24.84
N TRP A 496 22.30 5.66 -24.66
CA TRP A 496 22.74 4.73 -25.71
C TRP A 496 21.66 4.48 -26.76
N ILE A 497 20.39 4.42 -26.34
CA ILE A 497 19.24 4.33 -27.23
C ILE A 497 19.08 5.63 -28.02
N LEU A 498 19.24 6.79 -27.36
CA LEU A 498 19.19 8.09 -28.04
C LEU A 498 20.28 8.19 -29.12
N ARG A 499 21.52 7.79 -28.80
CA ARG A 499 22.60 7.74 -29.80
C ARG A 499 22.31 6.77 -30.94
N LEU A 500 21.77 5.59 -30.66
CA LEU A 500 21.36 4.65 -31.70
C LEU A 500 20.30 5.26 -32.62
N LYS A 501 19.27 5.92 -32.07
CA LYS A 501 18.26 6.63 -32.88
C LYS A 501 18.89 7.71 -33.76
N MET A 502 19.80 8.52 -33.21
CA MET A 502 20.53 9.53 -33.97
C MET A 502 21.33 8.93 -35.13
N ILE A 503 21.99 7.78 -34.92
CA ILE A 503 22.72 7.06 -35.99
C ILE A 503 21.75 6.65 -37.11
N LEU A 504 20.61 6.06 -36.75
CA LEU A 504 19.62 5.56 -37.71
C LEU A 504 18.96 6.69 -38.52
N GLU A 505 18.66 7.80 -37.85
CA GLU A 505 18.17 9.03 -38.49
C GLU A 505 19.21 9.61 -39.46
N ALA A 506 20.49 9.66 -39.07
CA ALA A 506 21.57 10.23 -39.89
C ALA A 506 21.77 9.51 -41.24
N ILE A 507 21.47 8.21 -41.32
CA ILE A 507 21.58 7.43 -42.55
C ILE A 507 20.29 7.40 -43.38
N GLY A 508 19.21 8.02 -42.91
CA GLY A 508 17.93 8.07 -43.63
C GLY A 508 17.07 6.81 -43.48
N THR A 509 17.35 5.98 -42.47
CA THR A 509 16.52 4.83 -42.08
C THR A 509 15.94 5.12 -40.70
N PRO A 510 14.98 6.06 -40.57
CA PRO A 510 14.31 6.27 -39.30
C PRO A 510 13.65 4.95 -38.89
N TYR A 511 14.08 4.41 -37.75
CA TYR A 511 13.53 3.14 -37.27
C TYR A 511 12.12 3.39 -36.76
N GLU A 512 11.13 2.94 -37.52
CA GLU A 512 9.76 2.83 -37.02
C GLU A 512 9.73 1.69 -36.00
N GLY A 513 9.51 2.05 -34.72
CA GLY A 513 9.45 1.13 -33.59
C GLY A 513 8.70 -0.18 -33.91
N GLU A 514 9.11 -1.32 -33.35
CA GLU A 514 8.33 -2.54 -33.54
C GLU A 514 6.97 -2.42 -32.82
N THR A 515 5.91 -2.15 -33.59
CA THR A 515 4.58 -1.82 -33.05
C THR A 515 3.79 -3.05 -32.64
N ARG A 516 4.12 -4.25 -33.14
CA ARG A 516 3.37 -5.50 -32.81
C ARG A 516 3.29 -5.74 -31.31
N TRP A 517 4.41 -5.57 -30.60
CA TRP A 517 4.49 -5.80 -29.16
C TRP A 517 3.70 -4.77 -28.37
N GLN A 518 3.75 -3.51 -28.81
CA GLN A 518 2.99 -2.41 -28.19
C GLN A 518 1.48 -2.61 -28.39
N ASN A 519 1.08 -3.03 -29.58
CA ASN A 519 -0.32 -3.29 -29.93
C ASN A 519 -0.86 -4.48 -29.15
N TRP A 520 -0.12 -5.59 -29.07
CA TRP A 520 -0.50 -6.74 -28.25
C TRP A 520 -0.56 -6.38 -26.76
N ALA A 521 0.45 -5.70 -26.23
CA ALA A 521 0.44 -5.23 -24.83
C ALA A 521 -0.78 -4.34 -24.55
N ARG A 522 -1.12 -3.39 -25.44
CA ARG A 522 -2.34 -2.57 -25.31
C ARG A 522 -3.61 -3.40 -25.31
N SER A 523 -3.70 -4.40 -26.19
CA SER A 523 -4.88 -5.28 -26.27
C SER A 523 -5.10 -6.12 -25.01
N PHE A 524 -4.08 -6.35 -24.17
CA PHE A 524 -4.26 -7.00 -22.87
C PHE A 524 -5.08 -6.18 -21.88
N ASP A 525 -4.97 -4.85 -21.97
CA ASP A 525 -5.63 -3.91 -21.06
C ASP A 525 -6.93 -3.34 -21.66
N GLU A 526 -7.20 -3.61 -22.94
CA GLU A 526 -8.47 -3.28 -23.58
C GLU A 526 -9.58 -4.17 -23.03
N ALA A 527 -10.28 -3.66 -22.01
CA ALA A 527 -11.49 -4.29 -21.50
C ALA A 527 -12.54 -4.38 -22.62
N LYS A 528 -12.94 -5.60 -23.00
CA LYS A 528 -14.09 -5.82 -23.88
C LYS A 528 -15.37 -5.57 -23.07
N GLY A 529 -15.84 -4.33 -23.10
CA GLY A 529 -17.14 -3.91 -22.59
C GLY A 529 -17.06 -3.11 -21.29
N ASP A 530 -17.54 -1.87 -21.34
CA ASP A 530 -17.92 -1.11 -20.16
C ASP A 530 -19.17 -1.77 -19.57
N ARG A 531 -19.00 -2.64 -18.57
CA ARG A 531 -20.12 -3.22 -17.81
C ARG A 531 -20.63 -2.16 -16.83
N ARG A 532 -21.35 -1.17 -17.36
CA ARG A 532 -22.06 -0.19 -16.55
C ARG A 532 -23.05 -0.90 -15.64
N VAL A 533 -22.89 -0.73 -14.34
CA VAL A 533 -23.80 -1.27 -13.34
C VAL A 533 -24.95 -0.27 -13.20
N ALA A 534 -26.20 -0.76 -13.26
CA ALA A 534 -27.35 0.10 -13.02
C ALA A 534 -27.49 0.42 -11.51
N MET A 535 -27.99 1.62 -11.19
CA MET A 535 -28.32 2.00 -9.81
C MET A 535 -29.24 0.94 -9.17
N PRO A 536 -28.92 0.43 -7.96
CA PRO A 536 -29.76 -0.55 -7.30
C PRO A 536 -31.09 0.06 -6.85
N ARG A 537 -32.19 -0.66 -7.07
CA ARG A 537 -33.55 -0.27 -6.66
C ARG A 537 -34.27 -1.44 -5.98
N PRO A 538 -33.79 -1.93 -4.82
CA PRO A 538 -34.37 -3.09 -4.15
C PRO A 538 -35.86 -2.88 -3.83
N LYS A 539 -36.67 -3.90 -4.14
CA LYS A 539 -38.12 -3.95 -3.91
C LYS A 539 -38.43 -5.13 -2.99
N PRO A 540 -38.14 -5.04 -1.67
CA PRO A 540 -38.46 -6.12 -0.76
C PRO A 540 -39.98 -6.36 -0.72
N PRO A 541 -40.43 -7.60 -0.44
CA PRO A 541 -41.84 -7.90 -0.24
C PRO A 541 -42.49 -6.96 0.78
N VAL A 542 -43.74 -6.57 0.56
CA VAL A 542 -44.45 -5.61 1.42
C VAL A 542 -44.49 -6.06 2.89
N ALA A 543 -44.57 -7.37 3.13
CA ALA A 543 -44.53 -7.95 4.48
C ALA A 543 -43.18 -7.74 5.22
N ALA A 544 -42.07 -7.55 4.49
CA ALA A 544 -40.75 -7.32 5.06
C ALA A 544 -40.43 -5.83 5.28
N ARG A 545 -41.30 -4.92 4.82
CA ARG A 545 -41.11 -3.47 4.95
C ARG A 545 -41.43 -3.04 6.39
N PRO A 546 -40.70 -2.04 6.94
CA PRO A 546 -40.95 -1.58 8.30
C PRO A 546 -42.37 -1.02 8.44
N ARG A 547 -43.06 -1.38 9.53
CA ARG A 547 -44.38 -0.80 9.93
C ARG A 547 -44.26 0.27 11.01
N SER A 548 -43.04 0.58 11.41
CA SER A 548 -42.75 1.68 12.31
C SER A 548 -41.38 2.29 11.99
N LEU A 549 -41.33 3.63 12.03
CA LEU A 549 -40.11 4.41 11.90
C LEU A 549 -40.10 5.50 12.96
N SER A 550 -38.90 5.84 13.45
CA SER A 550 -38.72 7.00 14.32
C SER A 550 -38.77 8.31 13.51
N ILE A 551 -39.11 9.43 14.14
CA ILE A 551 -39.07 10.77 13.51
C ILE A 551 -37.68 11.04 12.90
N THR A 552 -36.61 10.67 13.60
CA THR A 552 -35.23 10.78 13.10
C THR A 552 -34.93 9.88 11.88
N GLN A 553 -35.67 8.79 11.71
CA GLN A 553 -35.56 7.90 10.55
C GLN A 553 -36.35 8.42 9.34
N VAL A 554 -37.33 9.31 9.54
CA VAL A 554 -38.07 9.93 8.42
C VAL A 554 -37.12 10.78 7.57
N GLU A 555 -36.27 11.59 8.19
CA GLU A 555 -35.23 12.34 7.47
C GLU A 555 -34.31 11.41 6.68
N LYS A 556 -33.84 10.31 7.30
CA LYS A 556 -33.00 9.31 6.64
C LYS A 556 -33.71 8.69 5.44
N LEU A 557 -34.99 8.33 5.58
CA LEU A 557 -35.79 7.78 4.49
C LEU A 557 -35.91 8.77 3.33
N MET A 558 -36.11 10.06 3.61
CA MET A 558 -36.24 11.08 2.57
C MET A 558 -34.93 11.33 1.84
N ARG A 559 -33.80 11.39 2.57
CA ARG A 559 -32.48 11.64 1.98
C ARG A 559 -31.90 10.42 1.28
N ASP A 560 -32.00 9.24 1.91
CA ASP A 560 -31.40 7.99 1.44
C ASP A 560 -32.30 6.79 1.82
N PRO A 561 -33.37 6.52 1.03
CA PRO A 561 -34.23 5.36 1.27
C PRO A 561 -33.48 4.03 1.39
N TYR A 562 -32.41 3.83 0.62
CA TYR A 562 -31.59 2.63 0.67
C TYR A 562 -30.99 2.38 2.05
N ARG A 563 -30.72 3.44 2.82
CA ARG A 563 -30.31 3.33 4.23
C ARG A 563 -31.36 2.64 5.09
N ILE A 564 -32.65 2.97 4.91
CA ILE A 564 -33.74 2.31 5.63
C ILE A 564 -33.87 0.85 5.21
N TYR A 565 -33.70 0.55 3.91
CA TYR A 565 -33.63 -0.82 3.44
C TYR A 565 -32.51 -1.61 4.12
N ALA A 566 -31.29 -1.07 4.16
CA ALA A 566 -30.15 -1.73 4.79
C ALA A 566 -30.32 -1.88 6.32
N GLU A 567 -30.72 -0.82 7.02
CA GLU A 567 -30.83 -0.81 8.50
C GLU A 567 -32.06 -1.59 9.00
N LYS A 568 -33.22 -1.50 8.34
CA LYS A 568 -34.49 -2.07 8.83
C LYS A 568 -34.89 -3.38 8.17
N VAL A 569 -34.63 -3.55 6.89
CA VAL A 569 -35.02 -4.75 6.14
C VAL A 569 -33.90 -5.79 6.21
N LEU A 570 -32.67 -5.41 5.83
CA LEU A 570 -31.51 -6.31 5.91
C LEU A 570 -30.90 -6.40 7.31
N ARG A 571 -31.23 -5.46 8.21
CA ARG A 571 -30.74 -5.40 9.60
C ARG A 571 -29.22 -5.32 9.68
N LEU A 572 -28.62 -4.57 8.76
CA LEU A 572 -27.20 -4.30 8.70
C LEU A 572 -26.88 -3.04 9.52
N GLN A 573 -25.78 -3.10 10.27
CA GLN A 573 -25.21 -1.98 10.97
C GLN A 573 -23.75 -1.82 10.56
N PRO A 574 -23.29 -0.61 10.23
CA PRO A 574 -21.90 -0.38 9.87
C PRO A 574 -20.99 -0.58 11.10
N LEU A 575 -19.88 -1.27 10.91
CA LEU A 575 -18.84 -1.39 11.93
C LEU A 575 -18.02 -0.09 12.00
N ALA A 576 -17.63 0.31 13.21
CA ALA A 576 -16.69 1.39 13.40
C ALA A 576 -15.31 1.04 12.79
N PRO A 577 -14.54 2.01 12.27
CA PRO A 577 -13.15 1.78 11.85
C PRO A 577 -12.29 1.19 12.98
N ILE A 578 -11.20 0.50 12.61
CA ILE A 578 -10.21 0.03 13.58
C ILE A 578 -9.55 1.24 14.26
N GLY A 579 -9.44 1.20 15.59
CA GLY A 579 -8.91 2.30 16.40
C GLY A 579 -9.78 3.55 16.41
N ALA A 580 -11.07 3.45 16.09
CA ALA A 580 -11.97 4.60 16.15
C ALA A 580 -12.15 5.07 17.61
N VAL A 581 -11.74 6.31 17.89
CA VAL A 581 -11.94 6.98 19.19
C VAL A 581 -13.43 7.06 19.54
N ALA A 582 -13.74 7.21 20.84
CA ALA A 582 -15.09 7.35 21.37
C ALA A 582 -15.99 8.21 20.47
N ASP A 583 -17.13 7.63 20.06
CA ASP A 583 -18.04 8.16 19.05
C ASP A 583 -18.46 9.61 19.37
N PRO A 584 -18.35 10.58 18.44
CA PRO A 584 -18.99 11.89 18.57
C PRO A 584 -20.48 11.83 18.91
N GLY A 585 -21.16 10.73 18.55
CA GLY A 585 -22.50 10.38 19.00
C GLY A 585 -22.63 10.23 20.52
N LEU A 586 -21.66 9.58 21.18
CA LEU A 586 -21.60 9.46 22.64
C LEU A 586 -21.45 10.83 23.31
N LYS A 587 -20.60 11.71 22.76
CA LYS A 587 -20.49 13.10 23.25
C LYS A 587 -21.85 13.80 23.19
N GLY A 588 -22.55 13.64 22.07
CA GLY A 588 -23.91 14.14 21.89
C GLY A 588 -24.86 13.64 22.97
N SER A 589 -24.92 12.32 23.18
CA SER A 589 -25.84 11.72 24.14
C SER A 589 -25.55 12.11 25.58
N LEU A 590 -24.27 12.21 25.99
CA LEU A 590 -23.91 12.62 27.37
C LEU A 590 -24.33 14.06 27.67
N ILE A 591 -24.12 14.95 26.69
CA ILE A 591 -24.59 16.34 26.78
C ILE A 591 -26.12 16.34 26.90
N HIS A 592 -26.83 15.68 25.99
CA HIS A 592 -28.29 15.65 26.00
C HIS A 592 -28.87 15.05 27.30
N ASP A 593 -28.33 13.93 27.80
CA ASP A 593 -28.78 13.31 29.06
C ASP A 593 -28.64 14.27 30.25
N ALA A 594 -27.53 15.01 30.35
CA ALA A 594 -27.35 15.99 31.41
C ALA A 594 -28.40 17.12 31.36
N PHE A 595 -28.69 17.67 30.18
CA PHE A 595 -29.71 18.72 30.02
C PHE A 595 -31.13 18.20 30.23
N ASN A 596 -31.40 16.96 29.82
CA ASN A 596 -32.69 16.31 30.04
C ASN A 596 -32.95 16.09 31.53
N ARG A 597 -31.98 15.52 32.27
CA ARG A 597 -32.07 15.33 33.72
C ARG A 597 -32.28 16.65 34.46
N PHE A 598 -31.57 17.71 34.05
CA PHE A 598 -31.76 19.05 34.60
C PHE A 598 -33.18 19.59 34.35
N SER A 599 -33.69 19.43 33.13
CA SER A 599 -35.04 19.89 32.76
C SER A 599 -36.13 19.11 33.50
N LEU A 600 -35.94 17.80 33.71
CA LEU A 600 -36.83 16.94 34.49
C LEU A 600 -36.83 17.27 35.99
N ALA A 601 -35.67 17.60 36.57
CA ALA A 601 -35.55 17.98 37.97
C ALA A 601 -36.20 19.35 38.26
N HIS A 602 -36.19 20.25 37.27
CA HIS A 602 -36.67 21.63 37.40
C HIS A 602 -37.68 22.00 36.30
N PRO A 603 -38.88 21.39 36.27
CA PRO A 603 -39.82 21.54 35.17
C PRO A 603 -40.58 22.87 35.15
N VAL A 604 -40.52 23.67 36.23
CA VAL A 604 -41.25 24.94 36.37
C VAL A 604 -40.28 26.10 36.61
N SER A 605 -39.63 26.14 37.78
CA SER A 605 -38.66 27.20 38.13
C SER A 605 -37.23 26.68 38.21
N LEU A 606 -36.26 27.57 38.00
CA LEU A 606 -34.84 27.28 38.22
C LEU A 606 -34.51 27.32 39.72
N PRO A 607 -33.56 26.50 40.20
CA PRO A 607 -33.03 26.61 41.55
C PRO A 607 -32.15 27.86 41.69
N GLU A 608 -31.88 28.28 42.94
CA GLU A 608 -31.05 29.47 43.21
C GLU A 608 -29.64 29.34 42.61
N ASP A 609 -28.99 28.17 42.76
CA ASP A 609 -27.71 27.83 42.12
C ASP A 609 -27.91 26.86 40.92
N ALA A 610 -28.57 27.37 39.87
CA ALA A 610 -28.83 26.60 38.66
C ALA A 610 -27.56 26.14 37.91
N GLU A 611 -26.47 26.91 37.98
CA GLU A 611 -25.21 26.52 37.38
C GLU A 611 -24.54 25.37 38.14
N GLY A 612 -24.49 25.47 39.48
CA GLY A 612 -23.94 24.41 40.33
C GLY A 612 -24.71 23.10 40.17
N GLU A 613 -26.02 23.17 40.09
CA GLU A 613 -26.87 21.98 39.93
C GLU A 613 -26.69 21.30 38.57
N LEU A 614 -26.63 22.07 37.47
CA LEU A 614 -26.35 21.50 36.15
C LEU A 614 -24.93 20.89 36.07
N ARG A 615 -23.93 21.48 36.74
CA ARG A 615 -22.59 20.88 36.86
C ARG A 615 -22.61 19.58 37.64
N ARG A 616 -23.38 19.51 38.74
CA ARG A 616 -23.53 18.29 39.54
C ARG A 616 -24.13 17.15 38.70
N ILE A 617 -25.25 17.40 38.02
CA ILE A 617 -25.91 16.43 37.13
C ILE A 617 -24.97 16.01 36.00
N GLY A 618 -24.31 16.97 35.35
CA GLY A 618 -23.33 16.68 34.30
C GLY A 618 -22.20 15.80 34.82
N ARG A 619 -21.68 16.05 36.02
CA ARG A 619 -20.61 15.24 36.62
C ARG A 619 -21.06 13.80 36.82
N GLU A 620 -22.29 13.57 37.25
CA GLU A 620 -22.87 12.23 37.43
C GLU A 620 -23.03 11.48 36.10
N VAL A 621 -23.46 12.17 35.05
CA VAL A 621 -23.62 11.59 33.70
C VAL A 621 -22.27 11.25 33.09
N PHE A 622 -21.26 12.11 33.24
CA PHE A 622 -19.91 11.89 32.70
C PHE A 622 -19.07 10.94 33.56
N ALA A 623 -19.42 10.73 34.83
CA ALA A 623 -18.63 9.94 35.79
C ALA A 623 -18.18 8.56 35.27
N PRO A 624 -19.04 7.74 34.65
CA PRO A 624 -18.65 6.43 34.14
C PRO A 624 -17.58 6.48 33.04
N TYR A 625 -17.45 7.61 32.36
CA TYR A 625 -16.62 7.78 31.16
C TYR A 625 -15.34 8.58 31.41
N PHE A 626 -15.07 9.05 32.64
CA PHE A 626 -13.86 9.83 32.94
C PHE A 626 -12.55 9.05 32.83
N SER A 627 -12.61 7.73 32.68
CA SER A 627 -11.41 6.91 32.36
C SER A 627 -10.90 7.14 30.94
N ASP A 628 -11.75 7.67 30.05
CA ASP A 628 -11.38 8.05 28.69
C ASP A 628 -10.70 9.44 28.69
N ALA A 629 -9.52 9.51 28.05
CA ALA A 629 -8.70 10.71 28.01
C ALA A 629 -9.39 11.88 27.27
N ASP A 630 -10.20 11.60 26.24
CA ASP A 630 -10.91 12.63 25.50
C ASP A 630 -12.11 13.16 26.28
N VAL A 631 -12.80 12.28 27.00
CA VAL A 631 -13.92 12.67 27.86
C VAL A 631 -13.43 13.60 28.96
N ALA A 632 -12.37 13.20 29.66
CA ALA A 632 -11.79 13.98 30.75
C ALA A 632 -11.07 15.26 30.26
N GLY A 633 -10.30 15.15 29.17
CA GLY A 633 -9.44 16.22 28.67
C GLY A 633 -10.12 17.24 27.77
N PHE A 634 -11.17 16.86 27.03
CA PHE A 634 -11.82 17.73 26.05
C PHE A 634 -13.32 17.89 26.23
N TRP A 635 -14.07 16.81 26.51
CA TRP A 635 -15.54 16.90 26.50
C TRP A 635 -16.08 17.53 27.77
N TRP A 636 -15.54 17.15 28.93
CA TRP A 636 -15.91 17.73 30.22
C TRP A 636 -15.63 19.24 30.31
N PRO A 637 -14.41 19.73 29.97
CA PRO A 637 -14.16 21.18 29.95
C PRO A 637 -15.08 21.94 28.97
N ARG A 638 -15.46 21.32 27.85
CA ARG A 638 -16.44 21.92 26.93
C ARG A 638 -17.84 21.97 27.52
N PHE A 639 -18.26 20.93 28.24
CA PHE A 639 -19.52 20.93 28.98
C PHE A 639 -19.55 22.05 30.03
N GLU A 640 -18.48 22.21 30.82
CA GLU A 640 -18.38 23.29 31.81
C GLU A 640 -18.50 24.69 31.20
N ARG A 641 -18.01 24.88 29.97
CA ARG A 641 -18.18 26.14 29.21
C ARG A 641 -19.61 26.38 28.73
N ILE A 642 -20.37 25.32 28.47
CA ILE A 642 -21.78 25.41 28.02
C ILE A 642 -22.68 25.85 29.18
N VAL A 643 -22.43 25.36 30.40
CA VAL A 643 -23.28 25.59 31.58
C VAL A 643 -23.69 27.06 31.78
N PRO A 644 -22.75 28.03 31.94
CA PRO A 644 -23.15 29.41 32.22
C PRO A 644 -23.93 30.05 31.07
N TRP A 645 -23.58 29.71 29.82
CA TRP A 645 -24.30 30.19 28.65
C TRP A 645 -25.73 29.63 28.61
N PHE A 646 -25.89 28.32 28.81
CA PHE A 646 -27.20 27.68 28.79
C PHE A 646 -28.13 28.22 29.88
N ILE A 647 -27.63 28.37 31.12
CA ILE A 647 -28.45 28.90 32.22
C ILE A 647 -28.88 30.36 31.97
N ALA A 648 -28.05 31.16 31.31
CA ALA A 648 -28.42 32.52 30.92
C ALA A 648 -29.58 32.53 29.91
N GLU A 649 -29.53 31.70 28.86
CA GLU A 649 -30.62 31.55 27.89
C GLU A 649 -31.88 30.93 28.53
N GLU A 650 -31.69 29.96 29.43
CA GLU A 650 -32.78 29.28 30.13
C GLU A 650 -33.61 30.25 30.99
N ARG A 651 -32.97 31.24 31.62
CA ARG A 651 -33.67 32.31 32.36
C ARG A 651 -34.58 33.14 31.46
N ILE A 652 -34.22 33.32 30.19
CA ILE A 652 -35.02 34.04 29.21
C ILE A 652 -36.16 33.16 28.71
N LEU A 653 -35.85 31.91 28.32
CA LEU A 653 -36.84 30.96 27.79
C LEU A 653 -37.96 30.65 28.79
N ARG A 654 -37.66 30.65 30.10
CA ARG A 654 -38.64 30.39 31.16
C ARG A 654 -39.60 31.56 31.43
N GLN A 655 -39.38 32.73 30.84
CA GLN A 655 -40.36 33.82 30.91
C GLN A 655 -41.63 33.41 30.16
N GLY A 656 -42.76 33.31 30.88
CA GLY A 656 -44.03 32.86 30.30
C GLY A 656 -44.16 31.33 30.14
N LEU A 657 -43.27 30.55 30.75
CA LEU A 657 -43.36 29.09 30.82
C LEU A 657 -44.39 28.67 31.89
N ALA A 658 -45.24 27.70 31.56
CA ALA A 658 -46.10 27.01 32.52
C ALA A 658 -45.47 25.69 32.99
N LEU A 659 -45.01 24.84 32.06
CA LEU A 659 -44.46 23.52 32.38
C LEU A 659 -43.52 23.02 31.28
N ILE A 660 -42.41 22.36 31.67
CA ILE A 660 -41.51 21.64 30.76
C ILE A 660 -41.81 20.15 30.79
N HIS A 661 -41.91 19.57 29.61
CA HIS A 661 -41.88 18.14 29.38
C HIS A 661 -40.58 17.77 28.65
N ALA A 662 -39.66 17.08 29.32
CA ALA A 662 -38.38 16.67 28.74
C ALA A 662 -38.34 15.15 28.52
N GLU A 663 -37.65 14.73 27.46
CA GLU A 663 -37.45 13.32 27.09
C GLU A 663 -38.75 12.50 26.95
N VAL A 664 -39.81 13.14 26.47
CA VAL A 664 -41.14 12.50 26.41
C VAL A 664 -41.27 11.66 25.14
N ALA A 665 -41.65 10.40 25.33
CA ALA A 665 -41.96 9.48 24.24
C ALA A 665 -43.36 9.77 23.66
N GLY A 666 -43.44 9.71 22.33
CA GLY A 666 -44.68 9.86 21.59
C GLY A 666 -44.83 8.85 20.48
N ALA A 667 -46.08 8.57 20.12
CA ALA A 667 -46.44 7.70 19.02
C ALA A 667 -47.70 8.22 18.31
N HIS A 668 -47.69 8.15 16.99
CA HIS A 668 -48.83 8.47 16.15
C HIS A 668 -49.12 7.29 15.20
N HIS A 669 -50.37 6.86 15.17
CA HIS A 669 -50.83 5.69 14.43
C HIS A 669 -51.71 6.12 13.25
N PHE A 670 -51.37 5.68 12.05
CA PHE A 670 -52.13 5.96 10.83
C PHE A 670 -51.96 4.81 9.84
N ASP A 671 -53.01 4.43 9.10
CA ASP A 671 -52.94 3.44 8.00
C ASP A 671 -52.16 2.14 8.34
N GLY A 672 -52.24 1.65 9.58
CA GLY A 672 -51.50 0.46 10.03
C GLY A 672 -49.99 0.66 10.22
N PHE A 673 -49.53 1.91 10.26
CA PHE A 673 -48.15 2.34 10.49
C PHE A 673 -48.03 3.15 11.79
N THR A 674 -46.91 3.01 12.49
CA THR A 674 -46.61 3.76 13.72
C THR A 674 -45.40 4.68 13.55
N LEU A 675 -45.63 5.98 13.57
CA LEU A 675 -44.56 6.97 13.71
C LEU A 675 -44.22 7.11 15.21
N THR A 676 -42.98 6.83 15.58
CA THR A 676 -42.51 6.95 16.97
C THR A 676 -41.54 8.12 17.10
N GLY A 677 -41.54 8.78 18.24
CA GLY A 677 -40.67 9.93 18.49
C GLY A 677 -40.33 10.07 19.96
N ARG A 678 -39.25 10.78 20.21
CA ARG A 678 -38.92 11.28 21.54
C ARG A 678 -38.54 12.73 21.36
N ALA A 679 -39.33 13.62 21.95
CA ALA A 679 -39.02 15.03 21.95
C ALA A 679 -37.98 15.29 23.04
N ASP A 680 -36.91 16.01 22.70
CA ASP A 680 -35.91 16.41 23.69
C ASP A 680 -36.57 17.31 24.74
N ARG A 681 -37.31 18.34 24.30
CA ARG A 681 -38.02 19.25 25.20
C ARG A 681 -39.25 19.91 24.55
N ILE A 682 -40.36 19.89 25.30
CA ILE A 682 -41.64 20.54 24.97
C ILE A 682 -41.98 21.52 26.11
N ASP A 683 -41.99 22.81 25.81
CA ASP A 683 -42.35 23.87 26.74
C ASP A 683 -43.83 24.22 26.53
N VAL A 684 -44.66 24.03 27.56
CA VAL A 684 -46.05 24.51 27.59
C VAL A 684 -46.01 25.95 28.11
N LEU A 685 -46.46 26.89 27.29
CA LEU A 685 -46.45 28.31 27.61
C LEU A 685 -47.75 28.71 28.34
N ALA A 686 -47.68 29.79 29.12
CA ALA A 686 -48.84 30.36 29.80
C ALA A 686 -49.93 30.87 28.81
N SER A 687 -49.58 31.04 27.54
CA SER A 687 -50.52 31.34 26.45
C SER A 687 -51.39 30.15 26.03
N GLY A 688 -51.11 28.94 26.52
CA GLY A 688 -51.80 27.70 26.13
C GLY A 688 -51.24 27.04 24.85
N LYS A 689 -50.12 27.55 24.32
CA LYS A 689 -49.40 26.96 23.17
C LYS A 689 -48.13 26.23 23.60
N ALA A 690 -47.61 25.38 22.72
CA ALA A 690 -46.34 24.69 22.88
C ALA A 690 -45.18 25.42 22.19
N ARG A 691 -43.98 25.24 22.73
CA ARG A 691 -42.70 25.54 22.11
C ARG A 691 -41.86 24.26 22.10
N LEU A 692 -41.33 23.89 20.93
CA LEU A 692 -40.48 22.70 20.79
C LEU A 692 -39.01 23.08 20.70
N ILE A 693 -38.18 22.38 21.46
CA ILE A 693 -36.74 22.61 21.55
C ILE A 693 -36.02 21.28 21.32
N ASP A 694 -35.11 21.27 20.34
CA ASP A 694 -34.25 20.13 20.02
C ASP A 694 -32.77 20.52 20.21
N TYR A 695 -32.05 19.69 20.95
CA TYR A 695 -30.65 19.93 21.27
C TYR A 695 -29.75 19.39 20.14
N LYS A 696 -28.71 20.11 19.76
CA LYS A 696 -27.73 19.64 18.77
C LYS A 696 -26.31 19.94 19.21
N THR A 697 -25.42 18.96 19.20
CA THR A 697 -23.98 19.21 19.38
C THR A 697 -23.27 19.58 18.08
N GLY A 698 -23.92 19.30 16.94
CA GLY A 698 -23.38 19.47 15.58
C GLY A 698 -24.02 20.63 14.78
N ARG A 699 -24.21 20.40 13.48
CA ARG A 699 -24.82 21.38 12.57
C ARG A 699 -26.34 21.41 12.77
N ILE A 700 -26.91 22.61 12.83
CA ILE A 700 -28.37 22.83 12.91
C ILE A 700 -28.94 22.87 11.47
N PRO A 701 -30.10 22.26 11.20
CA PRO A 701 -30.82 22.44 9.94
C PRO A 701 -31.19 23.89 9.66
N THR A 702 -31.18 24.32 8.39
CA THR A 702 -31.61 25.67 8.03
C THR A 702 -33.14 25.77 7.95
N GLY A 703 -33.70 26.97 8.15
CA GLY A 703 -35.15 27.21 8.00
C GLY A 703 -35.67 26.80 6.62
N ALA A 704 -34.86 26.96 5.56
CA ALA A 704 -35.19 26.50 4.21
C ALA A 704 -35.27 24.97 4.12
N GLN A 705 -34.36 24.23 4.75
CA GLN A 705 -34.39 22.76 4.80
C GLN A 705 -35.62 22.26 5.56
N VAL A 706 -35.97 22.91 6.67
CA VAL A 706 -37.19 22.60 7.43
C VAL A 706 -38.41 22.91 6.58
N LYS A 707 -38.51 24.09 5.96
CA LYS A 707 -39.64 24.49 5.10
C LYS A 707 -39.87 23.56 3.89
N ALA A 708 -38.80 23.01 3.33
CA ALA A 708 -38.83 22.04 2.23
C ALA A 708 -39.19 20.61 2.67
N GLY A 709 -39.22 20.33 3.98
CA GLY A 709 -39.47 19.00 4.53
C GLY A 709 -38.25 18.08 4.54
N LEU A 710 -37.03 18.58 4.24
CA LEU A 710 -35.80 17.78 4.23
C LEU A 710 -35.25 17.51 5.65
N ALA A 711 -35.66 18.31 6.63
CA ALA A 711 -35.38 18.10 8.05
C ALA A 711 -36.68 18.19 8.86
N PRO A 712 -37.59 17.20 8.76
CA PRO A 712 -38.96 17.33 9.26
C PRO A 712 -39.09 17.06 10.77
N GLN A 713 -38.00 16.88 11.52
CA GLN A 713 -38.02 16.42 12.92
C GLN A 713 -38.95 17.27 13.80
N LEU A 714 -38.63 18.55 14.01
CA LEU A 714 -39.42 19.46 14.85
C LEU A 714 -40.85 19.67 14.33
N THR A 715 -41.06 19.67 13.01
CA THR A 715 -42.40 19.81 12.42
C THR A 715 -43.27 18.58 12.62
N LEU A 716 -42.69 17.37 12.62
CA LEU A 716 -43.43 16.15 12.92
C LEU A 716 -43.73 16.05 14.42
N GLU A 717 -42.78 16.45 15.28
CA GLU A 717 -43.03 16.58 16.72
C GLU A 717 -44.18 17.56 16.99
N ALA A 718 -44.24 18.72 16.31
CA ALA A 718 -45.34 19.68 16.42
C ALA A 718 -46.70 19.07 16.02
N ALA A 719 -46.72 18.26 14.95
CA ALA A 719 -47.93 17.57 14.53
C ALA A 719 -48.39 16.55 15.59
N LEU A 720 -47.45 15.83 16.19
CA LEU A 720 -47.73 14.88 17.26
C LEU A 720 -48.26 15.57 18.54
N VAL A 721 -47.71 16.73 18.91
CA VAL A 721 -48.22 17.49 20.07
C VAL A 721 -49.66 17.92 19.85
N ALA A 722 -50.00 18.40 18.66
CA ALA A 722 -51.37 18.85 18.34
C ALA A 722 -52.40 17.71 18.39
N GLU A 723 -51.98 16.46 18.24
CA GLU A 723 -52.84 15.27 18.31
C GLU A 723 -52.74 14.51 19.64
N ALA A 724 -52.15 15.10 20.68
CA ALA A 724 -51.87 14.44 21.97
C ALA A 724 -51.08 13.12 21.84
N GLY A 725 -50.16 13.05 20.87
CA GLY A 725 -49.34 11.87 20.60
C GLY A 725 -48.20 11.65 21.60
N PHE A 726 -47.90 12.64 22.46
CA PHE A 726 -46.86 12.53 23.49
C PHE A 726 -47.46 12.23 24.86
N THR A 727 -46.78 11.35 25.62
CA THR A 727 -47.28 10.88 26.92
C THR A 727 -47.31 12.03 27.94
N GLY A 728 -48.49 12.34 28.48
CA GLY A 728 -48.64 13.36 29.52
C GLY A 728 -48.63 14.81 29.02
N VAL A 729 -48.62 15.02 27.70
CA VAL A 729 -48.72 16.35 27.08
C VAL A 729 -50.13 16.54 26.49
N PRO A 730 -50.86 17.61 26.85
CA PRO A 730 -52.19 17.86 26.29
C PRO A 730 -52.14 18.20 24.79
N ALA A 731 -53.24 18.01 24.07
CA ALA A 731 -53.37 18.46 22.69
C ALA A 731 -53.33 20.00 22.62
N ILE A 732 -52.21 20.55 22.15
CA ILE A 732 -51.99 22.00 22.04
C ILE A 732 -51.27 22.33 20.72
N GLU A 733 -51.54 23.51 20.18
CA GLU A 733 -50.83 23.99 18.98
C GLU A 733 -49.43 24.48 19.35
N THR A 734 -48.46 24.25 18.46
CA THR A 734 -47.07 24.71 18.63
C THR A 734 -46.89 26.07 17.98
N ASP A 735 -46.37 27.05 18.72
CA ASP A 735 -46.12 28.42 18.25
C ASP A 735 -44.68 28.59 17.74
N GLU A 736 -43.73 27.95 18.42
CA GLU A 736 -42.30 28.18 18.22
C GLU A 736 -41.53 26.86 18.09
N LEU A 737 -40.63 26.80 17.11
CA LEU A 737 -39.66 25.72 16.93
C LEU A 737 -38.26 26.29 17.13
N LEU A 738 -37.45 25.69 18.00
CA LEU A 738 -36.09 26.16 18.30
C LEU A 738 -35.08 25.02 18.27
N TYR A 739 -33.90 25.36 17.76
CA TYR A 739 -32.71 24.54 17.90
C TYR A 739 -31.74 25.18 18.89
N ILE A 740 -31.23 24.39 19.83
CA ILE A 740 -30.16 24.83 20.74
C ILE A 740 -28.90 24.05 20.41
N LYS A 741 -27.90 24.74 19.86
CA LYS A 741 -26.59 24.15 19.58
C LYS A 741 -25.67 24.23 20.79
N LEU A 742 -25.24 23.08 21.28
CA LEU A 742 -24.41 22.91 22.47
C LEU A 742 -23.01 22.41 22.07
N SER A 743 -22.16 23.32 21.59
CA SER A 743 -20.86 22.94 21.01
C SER A 743 -19.70 22.94 22.02
N GLY A 744 -19.79 23.80 23.04
CA GLY A 744 -18.72 24.12 23.99
C GLY A 744 -17.55 24.88 23.39
N GLY A 745 -17.69 25.33 22.13
CA GLY A 745 -16.69 26.11 21.40
C GLY A 745 -16.76 27.61 21.70
N ALA A 746 -16.47 28.42 20.67
CA ALA A 746 -16.66 29.87 20.68
C ALA A 746 -17.58 30.24 19.50
N PRO A 747 -18.85 30.64 19.74
CA PRO A 747 -19.52 30.75 21.04
C PRO A 747 -19.80 29.37 21.71
N PRO A 748 -19.95 29.31 23.05
CA PRO A 748 -20.21 28.06 23.77
C PRO A 748 -21.47 27.33 23.32
N GLY A 749 -22.53 28.09 23.01
CA GLY A 749 -23.74 27.59 22.36
C GLY A 749 -24.38 28.64 21.46
N LEU A 750 -25.44 28.23 20.75
CA LEU A 750 -26.23 29.09 19.89
C LEU A 750 -27.71 28.69 19.98
N LEU A 751 -28.58 29.65 20.28
CA LEU A 751 -30.03 29.50 20.22
C LEU A 751 -30.52 30.01 18.87
N GLN A 752 -31.20 29.16 18.11
CA GLN A 752 -31.65 29.47 16.75
C GLN A 752 -33.15 29.15 16.60
N PRO A 753 -34.03 30.16 16.67
CA PRO A 753 -35.45 29.96 16.37
C PRO A 753 -35.66 29.78 14.86
N ILE A 754 -36.65 28.99 14.49
CA ILE A 754 -37.08 28.87 13.09
C ILE A 754 -38.12 29.95 12.81
N THR A 755 -37.71 30.99 12.08
CA THR A 755 -38.58 32.09 11.65
C THR A 755 -39.14 31.84 10.25
N ASP A 756 -40.13 32.64 9.84
CA ASP A 756 -40.66 32.69 8.47
C ASP A 756 -41.41 31.43 7.99
N ILE A 757 -41.97 30.68 8.94
CA ILE A 757 -42.90 29.57 8.68
C ILE A 757 -44.15 29.67 9.57
N ASP A 758 -45.29 29.26 9.03
CA ASP A 758 -46.44 28.87 9.84
C ASP A 758 -46.18 27.44 10.35
N VAL A 759 -45.85 27.33 11.64
CA VAL A 759 -45.43 26.08 12.28
C VAL A 759 -46.49 25.00 12.11
N MET A 760 -47.76 25.32 12.39
CA MET A 760 -48.84 24.34 12.36
C MET A 760 -49.26 23.96 10.94
N ALA A 761 -49.25 24.91 10.00
CA ALA A 761 -49.47 24.58 8.59
C ALA A 761 -48.38 23.63 8.07
N LYS A 762 -47.10 23.89 8.41
CA LYS A 762 -45.98 23.04 7.99
C LYS A 762 -45.96 21.68 8.69
N ALA A 763 -46.32 21.62 9.97
CA ALA A 763 -46.47 20.38 10.70
C ALA A 763 -47.48 19.44 10.05
N ARG A 764 -48.68 19.96 9.73
CA ARG A 764 -49.74 19.22 9.02
C ARG A 764 -49.28 18.78 7.61
N GLU A 765 -48.64 19.68 6.86
CA GLU A 765 -48.11 19.39 5.53
C GLU A 765 -47.09 18.25 5.55
N HIS A 766 -46.10 18.29 6.45
CA HIS A 766 -45.05 17.28 6.51
C HIS A 766 -45.57 15.94 7.00
N LEU A 767 -46.52 15.93 7.95
CA LEU A 767 -47.16 14.70 8.38
C LEU A 767 -47.92 14.04 7.22
N GLU A 768 -48.73 14.79 6.47
CA GLU A 768 -49.45 14.24 5.32
C GLU A 768 -48.52 13.76 4.20
N LYS A 769 -47.41 14.49 3.93
CA LYS A 769 -46.37 14.02 3.00
C LYS A 769 -45.76 12.69 3.45
N PHE A 770 -45.49 12.55 4.76
CA PHE A 770 -44.97 11.30 5.31
C PHE A 770 -45.97 10.15 5.18
N LYS A 771 -47.26 10.39 5.48
CA LYS A 771 -48.34 9.39 5.27
C LYS A 771 -48.43 8.96 3.81
N ALA A 772 -48.39 9.92 2.88
CA ALA A 772 -48.38 9.64 1.44
C ALA A 772 -47.16 8.82 1.01
N LEU A 773 -45.97 9.14 1.55
CA LEU A 773 -44.75 8.37 1.31
C LEU A 773 -44.90 6.92 1.80
N MET A 774 -45.47 6.71 2.99
CA MET A 774 -45.68 5.36 3.53
C MET A 774 -46.66 4.55 2.69
N ARG A 775 -47.73 5.17 2.18
CA ARG A 775 -48.65 4.54 1.21
C ARG A 775 -47.92 4.16 -0.09
N ALA A 776 -46.99 4.98 -0.58
CA ALA A 776 -46.16 4.61 -1.73
C ALA A 776 -45.26 3.40 -1.44
N TYR A 777 -44.74 3.29 -0.21
CA TYR A 777 -44.01 2.10 0.25
C TYR A 777 -44.91 0.90 0.58
N ASP A 778 -46.24 0.98 0.43
CA ASP A 778 -47.11 -0.20 0.39
C ASP A 778 -47.25 -0.79 -1.02
N ASP A 779 -46.86 -0.06 -2.07
CA ASP A 779 -46.80 -0.58 -3.43
C ASP A 779 -45.55 -1.45 -3.64
N ALA A 780 -45.76 -2.72 -4.02
CA ALA A 780 -44.70 -3.67 -4.33
C ALA A 780 -43.73 -3.17 -5.43
N ALA A 781 -44.20 -2.30 -6.34
CA ALA A 781 -43.37 -1.74 -7.41
C ALA A 781 -42.42 -0.63 -6.94
N HIS A 782 -42.70 0.00 -5.78
CA HIS A 782 -41.86 1.04 -5.20
C HIS A 782 -40.58 0.45 -4.60
N GLY A 783 -39.43 1.03 -4.95
CA GLY A 783 -38.10 0.54 -4.53
C GLY A 783 -37.36 1.56 -3.67
N TYR A 784 -36.41 1.08 -2.87
CA TYR A 784 -35.59 1.93 -2.01
C TYR A 784 -34.36 2.44 -2.78
N LEU A 785 -34.41 3.70 -3.22
CA LEU A 785 -33.33 4.33 -3.98
C LEU A 785 -32.18 4.76 -3.06
N PRO A 786 -30.91 4.56 -3.44
CA PRO A 786 -29.78 5.14 -2.74
C PRO A 786 -29.69 6.64 -3.01
N ARG A 787 -29.32 7.42 -1.99
CA ARG A 787 -28.95 8.84 -2.13
C ARG A 787 -30.01 9.70 -2.83
N ALA A 788 -31.29 9.44 -2.60
CA ALA A 788 -32.40 10.08 -3.32
C ALA A 788 -32.42 11.61 -3.24
N ALA A 789 -32.01 12.19 -2.11
CA ALA A 789 -31.99 13.63 -1.88
C ALA A 789 -30.87 14.03 -0.90
N MET A 790 -29.61 13.73 -1.27
CA MET A 790 -28.45 14.16 -0.49
C MET A 790 -28.27 15.69 -0.53
N GLU A 791 -27.70 16.28 0.52
CA GLU A 791 -27.52 17.75 0.57
C GLU A 791 -26.38 18.20 -0.35
N LYS A 792 -25.34 17.37 -0.47
CA LYS A 792 -24.21 17.58 -1.38
C LYS A 792 -23.85 16.28 -2.08
N GLU A 793 -23.35 16.38 -3.31
CA GLU A 793 -22.84 15.21 -4.05
C GLU A 793 -21.68 14.51 -3.33
N GLN A 794 -20.88 15.25 -2.59
CA GLN A 794 -19.76 14.74 -1.80
C GLN A 794 -20.16 14.09 -0.46
N ASP A 795 -21.44 14.17 -0.07
CA ASP A 795 -21.90 13.49 1.15
C ASP A 795 -21.74 11.97 0.98
N THR A 796 -21.55 11.26 2.08
CA THR A 796 -21.36 9.80 2.06
C THR A 796 -22.49 9.10 2.82
N SER A 797 -22.93 7.97 2.28
CA SER A 797 -23.80 7.04 3.00
C SER A 797 -22.95 5.89 3.56
N PRO A 798 -23.21 5.43 4.80
CA PRO A 798 -22.54 4.24 5.36
C PRO A 798 -22.70 2.98 4.49
N PHE A 799 -23.68 2.98 3.58
CA PHE A 799 -23.99 1.87 2.68
C PHE A 799 -23.59 2.13 1.22
N ASP A 800 -22.79 3.16 0.92
CA ASP A 800 -22.31 3.48 -0.44
C ASP A 800 -21.54 2.32 -1.09
N HIS A 801 -20.79 1.56 -0.29
CA HIS A 801 -20.13 0.34 -0.75
C HIS A 801 -21.15 -0.72 -1.19
N LEU A 802 -22.24 -0.87 -0.44
CA LEU A 802 -23.29 -1.86 -0.67
C LEU A 802 -24.19 -1.47 -1.84
N SER A 803 -24.46 -0.18 -2.01
CA SER A 803 -25.18 0.37 -3.18
C SER A 803 -24.27 0.48 -4.42
N ARG A 804 -22.97 0.20 -4.30
CA ARG A 804 -21.96 0.31 -5.36
C ARG A 804 -21.91 1.71 -6.00
N TRP A 805 -22.15 2.76 -5.20
CA TRP A 805 -22.25 4.16 -5.67
C TRP A 805 -21.16 4.54 -6.69
N ARG A 806 -19.89 4.25 -6.37
CA ARG A 806 -18.73 4.58 -7.23
C ARG A 806 -18.79 3.97 -8.63
N GLU A 807 -19.55 2.91 -8.83
CA GLU A 807 -19.61 2.20 -10.12
C GLU A 807 -20.67 2.75 -11.07
N TRP A 808 -21.68 3.46 -10.56
CA TRP A 808 -22.77 4.00 -11.37
C TRP A 808 -22.88 5.54 -11.31
N SER A 809 -22.27 6.19 -10.33
CA SER A 809 -22.24 7.66 -10.23
C SER A 809 -21.52 8.33 -11.39
N LEU A 810 -20.39 7.74 -11.82
CA LEU A 810 -19.58 8.24 -12.96
C LEU A 810 -20.26 7.99 -14.32
N ALA A 811 -21.31 7.16 -14.35
CA ALA A 811 -22.04 6.82 -15.57
C ALA A 811 -23.13 7.84 -15.91
N GLU A 812 -23.58 8.67 -14.95
CA GLU A 812 -24.63 9.67 -15.15
C GLU A 812 -24.08 11.05 -15.61
N GLU A 813 -22.81 11.39 -15.35
CA GLU A 813 -22.21 12.66 -15.82
C GLU A 813 -21.99 12.73 -17.35
N GLY A 814 -22.21 11.62 -18.07
CA GLY A 814 -22.04 11.52 -19.52
C GLY A 814 -23.32 11.29 -20.32
N ALA A 815 -24.50 11.54 -19.74
CA ALA A 815 -25.81 11.36 -20.40
C ALA A 815 -26.48 12.70 -20.74
#